data_AF-A0A433DDG3-F1
#
_entry.id   AF-A0A433DDG3-F1
#
_cell.length_a   1.000
_cell.length_b   1.000
_cell.length_c   1.000
_cell.angle_alpha   90.00
_cell.angle_beta   90.00
_cell.angle_gamma   90.00
#
_symmetry.space_group_name_H-M   'P 1'
#
loop_
_entity.id
_entity.type
_entity.pdbx_description
1 polymer ?
#
loop_
_entity_poly.entity_id
_entity_poly.type
_entity_poly.pdbx_seq_one_letter_code
_entity_poly.pdbx_strand_id
1 'polypeptide(L)'
;MDGGQVQATRAREISFSVSPRERRTAQPPHFFFFFVFDPPDREPFHTMPIEKSHHHRPTGLKQTNKAFKSKHASKGLLKDRSKGKVNRVAPKNPVPKGRTTKADRRNAAKLLQQKKREELVRSNRLFEGRHGAPKIVAVVPLCPDVDAEAAISHLYSSIGEDLPTRAGLSVLDADRFKQKIQFVPLRRNFIDVIDAFKVADFAILLMSAEVEVDKFGLLCLSAIQHQGLVSVVPVVQHLEKVTQKLRPSVRKSLVSFTKQFFPEEDKLLAIDNEADAVNILRHISEQRPKPLAWRDQHPYLVAESVTFRPNDATEGSTGTLEVTGYARGLPFNANRLVHLQNFGDFQVKQIISAPLPHAAVATSEMQEDARVLDTPDPAYQDDLVAENEPDLMQNEQTWPTEEEMAEADEHVRTLRRDSDASIPPIIASFTTKLAAKTTKRVPKGTSSYQASWIVDDASEDEYTDEDEEMEADEDVEVDAEEGQGNASRDEEFEDVEEESRTEETAEQLGDEEEEKQLQAYLSRQKEHRDDAEFPDEVDTPLNVPARTRFARYRGLQSFRTSPWDPYENLPIDYARIFQFENYKRTRARVVAQAIGGAVKPGSHITIHVANVPKEVLATYDPSRPFVVFGLLQYEHKMSVLNFAVTRNSEYTAPVKSKDPLILHVGFRRFVVRPLFSQNTRGGKGTNNVHKFERFLQQGRTSIATVFGPVQFGNLPCLLFKETADVN
;
A
#
# COMPACT_ATOMS: atom_id res chain seq x y z
N MET A 1 51.50 78.85 20.45
CA MET A 1 50.21 78.24 20.81
C MET A 1 50.07 77.05 19.86
N ASP A 2 50.82 75.98 20.11
CA ASP A 2 50.41 74.86 20.98
C ASP A 2 49.12 74.24 20.42
N GLY A 3 49.04 72.97 20.05
CA GLY A 3 49.85 71.79 20.35
C GLY A 3 48.90 70.58 20.39
N GLY A 4 49.36 69.41 19.98
CA GLY A 4 48.68 68.11 20.14
C GLY A 4 48.34 67.42 18.81
N GLN A 5 49.18 66.55 18.23
CA GLN A 5 49.42 65.11 18.57
C GLN A 5 48.18 64.23 18.24
N VAL A 6 48.25 63.09 17.53
CA VAL A 6 49.22 61.98 17.56
C VAL A 6 49.32 61.25 16.19
N GLN A 7 50.53 60.78 15.88
CA GLN A 7 51.03 59.97 14.75
C GLN A 7 50.58 58.49 14.82
N ALA A 8 50.30 57.81 13.69
CA ALA A 8 51.22 56.93 12.92
C ALA A 8 51.90 55.81 13.76
N THR A 9 51.89 54.52 13.44
CA THR A 9 52.50 53.90 12.25
C THR A 9 52.55 52.36 12.37
N ARG A 10 52.53 51.66 11.21
CA ARG A 10 53.35 50.47 10.81
C ARG A 10 53.08 49.12 11.49
N ALA A 11 53.29 47.95 10.88
CA ALA A 11 53.70 47.47 9.54
C ALA A 11 53.50 45.93 9.58
N ARG A 12 53.37 45.16 8.49
CA ARG A 12 54.45 44.80 7.56
C ARG A 12 53.89 43.95 6.40
N GLU A 13 54.20 44.40 5.18
CA GLU A 13 54.45 43.56 3.99
C GLU A 13 55.60 42.56 4.30
N ILE A 14 55.75 41.41 3.62
CA ILE A 14 56.50 41.28 2.36
C ILE A 14 56.33 39.84 1.83
N SER A 15 55.74 39.76 0.64
CA SER A 15 56.02 38.96 -0.56
C SER A 15 57.03 37.78 -0.65
N PHE A 16 56.57 36.80 -1.45
CA PHE A 16 57.19 36.04 -2.57
C PHE A 16 58.27 34.97 -2.32
N SER A 17 57.99 33.73 -2.78
CA SER A 17 58.80 33.04 -3.79
C SER A 17 58.05 31.83 -4.40
N VAL A 18 58.36 31.53 -5.67
CA VAL A 18 57.67 30.61 -6.58
C VAL A 18 58.58 29.41 -6.94
N SER A 19 57.94 28.26 -7.22
CA SER A 19 58.38 27.12 -8.08
C SER A 19 59.14 25.93 -7.44
N PRO A 20 59.12 24.70 -8.04
CA PRO A 20 57.97 23.87 -8.48
C PRO A 20 58.16 22.33 -8.19
N ARG A 21 57.16 21.52 -8.60
CA ARG A 21 57.02 20.03 -8.59
C ARG A 21 56.26 19.54 -7.35
N GLU A 22 55.21 18.71 -7.42
CA GLU A 22 54.91 17.57 -8.29
C GLU A 22 53.42 17.47 -8.64
N ARG A 23 53.15 16.85 -9.80
CA ARG A 23 51.83 16.56 -10.34
C ARG A 23 51.17 15.43 -9.54
N ARG A 24 49.90 15.59 -9.14
CA ARG A 24 48.91 14.51 -9.12
C ARG A 24 47.50 15.10 -9.14
N THR A 25 46.81 14.79 -10.24
CA THR A 25 45.40 15.05 -10.52
C THR A 25 44.51 14.19 -9.63
N ALA A 26 43.55 14.80 -8.93
CA ALA A 26 42.43 14.08 -8.31
C ALA A 26 41.12 14.66 -8.88
N GLN A 27 40.47 13.84 -9.70
CA GLN A 27 39.12 14.05 -10.24
C GLN A 27 38.05 13.69 -9.20
N PRO A 28 36.82 14.21 -9.34
CA PRO A 28 35.68 13.89 -8.47
C PRO A 28 35.21 12.43 -8.65
N PRO A 29 34.53 11.85 -7.65
CA PRO A 29 34.14 10.44 -7.67
C PRO A 29 33.03 10.19 -8.70
N HIS A 30 33.34 9.35 -9.69
CA HIS A 30 32.35 8.70 -10.54
C HIS A 30 31.46 7.77 -9.71
N PHE A 31 30.16 8.06 -9.68
CA PHE A 31 29.13 7.11 -9.30
C PHE A 31 29.04 6.00 -10.36
N PHE A 32 29.54 4.81 -10.04
CA PHE A 32 29.27 3.58 -10.77
C PHE A 32 28.13 2.83 -10.09
N PHE A 33 26.99 2.72 -10.76
CA PHE A 33 25.96 1.75 -10.43
C PHE A 33 26.46 0.35 -10.79
N PHE A 34 26.65 -0.51 -9.78
CA PHE A 34 26.81 -1.95 -9.99
C PHE A 34 25.42 -2.58 -10.19
N PHE A 35 25.13 -3.02 -11.42
CA PHE A 35 24.13 -4.05 -11.67
C PHE A 35 24.75 -5.40 -11.30
N VAL A 36 24.13 -6.10 -10.35
CA VAL A 36 24.41 -7.50 -10.05
C VAL A 36 23.83 -8.35 -11.19
N PHE A 37 24.71 -8.86 -12.05
CA PHE A 37 24.45 -10.03 -12.90
C PHE A 37 25.10 -11.24 -12.23
N ASP A 38 24.32 -12.29 -11.98
CA ASP A 38 24.83 -13.62 -11.63
C ASP A 38 25.72 -14.16 -12.78
N PRO A 39 26.96 -14.59 -12.49
CA PRO A 39 27.77 -15.38 -13.42
C PRO A 39 27.67 -16.89 -13.14
N PRO A 40 27.71 -17.76 -14.16
CA PRO A 40 27.82 -19.20 -13.95
C PRO A 40 29.27 -19.65 -13.65
N ASP A 41 29.30 -20.67 -12.79
CA ASP A 41 30.37 -21.47 -12.20
C ASP A 41 31.78 -21.56 -12.83
N ARG A 42 32.74 -21.60 -11.90
CA ARG A 42 34.18 -21.85 -12.01
C ARG A 42 34.52 -23.31 -12.42
N GLU A 43 35.53 -23.46 -13.27
CA GLU A 43 36.44 -24.62 -13.28
C GLU A 43 37.75 -24.26 -12.54
N PRO A 44 38.47 -25.22 -11.91
CA PRO A 44 39.70 -24.92 -11.18
C PRO A 44 41.01 -25.17 -11.96
N PHE A 45 42.03 -24.47 -11.46
CA PHE A 45 43.40 -24.18 -11.91
C PHE A 45 44.41 -25.33 -12.17
N HIS A 46 45.46 -24.93 -12.92
CA HIS A 46 46.91 -25.27 -12.81
C HIS A 46 47.41 -26.54 -13.53
N THR A 47 48.53 -26.61 -14.27
CA THR A 47 49.79 -25.83 -14.40
C THR A 47 50.44 -26.00 -15.80
N MET A 48 51.31 -25.06 -16.23
CA MET A 48 52.29 -25.20 -17.35
C MET A 48 53.23 -26.43 -17.17
N PRO A 49 53.95 -27.00 -18.19
CA PRO A 49 54.75 -26.26 -19.19
C PRO A 49 55.13 -26.94 -20.56
N ILE A 50 55.84 -26.16 -21.39
CA ILE A 50 56.86 -26.49 -22.42
C ILE A 50 56.44 -27.05 -23.80
N GLU A 51 56.87 -26.31 -24.84
CA GLU A 51 56.94 -26.70 -26.25
C GLU A 51 57.87 -27.91 -26.50
N LYS A 52 57.45 -28.81 -27.40
CA LYS A 52 58.29 -29.37 -28.46
C LYS A 52 57.44 -30.03 -29.54
N SER A 53 57.74 -29.67 -30.78
CA SER A 53 57.19 -30.20 -32.02
C SER A 53 57.59 -31.65 -32.25
N HIS A 54 56.73 -32.47 -32.84
CA HIS A 54 57.13 -33.51 -33.78
C HIS A 54 56.00 -33.85 -34.78
N HIS A 55 56.33 -33.71 -36.05
CA HIS A 55 55.55 -34.12 -37.21
C HIS A 55 55.47 -35.64 -37.33
N HIS A 56 54.32 -36.19 -37.75
CA HIS A 56 54.31 -37.32 -38.69
C HIS A 56 53.18 -37.19 -39.72
N ARG A 57 53.58 -37.35 -40.99
CA ARG A 57 52.79 -37.31 -42.22
C ARG A 57 51.82 -38.51 -42.33
N PRO A 58 50.82 -38.43 -43.22
CA PRO A 58 49.70 -39.36 -43.26
C PRO A 58 49.94 -40.57 -44.19
N THR A 59 49.07 -41.57 -43.97
CA THR A 59 48.62 -42.64 -44.87
C THR A 59 49.42 -43.95 -44.97
N GLY A 60 48.66 -45.04 -44.88
CA GLY A 60 49.05 -46.41 -45.20
C GLY A 60 47.83 -47.32 -45.03
N LEU A 61 47.06 -47.52 -46.09
CA LEU A 61 45.85 -48.35 -46.12
C LEU A 61 46.08 -49.73 -45.50
N LYS A 62 45.23 -50.11 -44.53
CA LYS A 62 44.73 -51.50 -44.37
C LYS A 62 43.27 -51.48 -43.95
N GLN A 63 42.40 -51.55 -44.95
CA GLN A 63 41.01 -51.95 -44.78
C GLN A 63 41.00 -53.43 -44.34
N THR A 64 40.45 -53.73 -43.17
CA THR A 64 39.99 -55.08 -42.84
C THR A 64 38.51 -54.99 -42.45
N ASN A 65 37.69 -55.74 -43.17
CA ASN A 65 36.24 -55.71 -43.04
C ASN A 65 35.77 -56.16 -41.64
N LYS A 66 34.61 -55.63 -41.25
CA LYS A 66 33.88 -55.94 -40.01
C LYS A 66 33.67 -57.45 -39.85
N ALA A 67 33.99 -57.99 -38.68
CA ALA A 67 33.56 -59.33 -38.30
C ALA A 67 32.07 -59.31 -37.92
N PHE A 68 31.26 -60.09 -38.63
CA PHE A 68 29.86 -60.32 -38.28
C PHE A 68 29.79 -61.18 -37.01
N LYS A 69 29.09 -60.71 -35.97
CA LYS A 69 28.66 -61.53 -34.83
C LYS A 69 27.17 -61.33 -34.57
N SER A 70 26.56 -62.42 -34.10
CA SER A 70 25.28 -62.96 -34.53
C SER A 70 24.05 -62.44 -33.79
N LYS A 71 22.90 -62.56 -34.46
CA LYS A 71 21.55 -62.50 -33.89
C LYS A 71 21.35 -63.67 -32.93
N HIS A 72 21.56 -63.54 -31.62
CA HIS A 72 20.80 -64.25 -30.57
C HIS A 72 21.09 -63.61 -29.20
N ALA A 73 20.04 -63.46 -28.39
CA ALA A 73 20.03 -62.71 -27.13
C ALA A 73 21.11 -63.16 -26.13
N SER A 74 21.65 -62.20 -25.37
CA SER A 74 22.68 -62.48 -24.35
C SER A 74 22.13 -63.39 -23.23
N LYS A 75 23.01 -64.24 -22.65
CA LYS A 75 22.67 -65.20 -21.57
C LYS A 75 21.92 -64.59 -20.38
N GLY A 76 22.12 -63.29 -20.09
CA GLY A 76 21.39 -62.58 -19.03
C GLY A 76 19.89 -62.42 -19.33
N LEU A 77 19.56 -62.15 -20.59
CA LEU A 77 18.18 -61.92 -21.07
C LEU A 77 17.32 -63.19 -21.00
N LEU A 78 17.90 -64.36 -21.23
CA LEU A 78 17.23 -65.66 -21.07
C LEU A 78 17.01 -66.02 -19.60
N LYS A 79 17.91 -65.63 -18.69
CA LYS A 79 17.81 -65.88 -17.25
C LYS A 79 16.75 -65.02 -16.57
N ASP A 80 16.52 -63.81 -17.08
CA ASP A 80 15.45 -62.95 -16.59
C ASP A 80 14.07 -63.39 -17.12
N ARG A 81 14.02 -63.92 -18.35
CA ARG A 81 12.79 -64.48 -18.93
C ARG A 81 12.35 -65.79 -18.26
N SER A 82 13.29 -66.63 -17.81
CA SER A 82 12.96 -67.87 -17.09
C SER A 82 12.47 -67.64 -15.66
N LYS A 83 12.76 -66.47 -15.06
CA LYS A 83 12.31 -66.09 -13.71
C LYS A 83 10.90 -65.51 -13.66
N GLY A 84 10.17 -65.46 -14.78
CA GLY A 84 8.76 -65.02 -14.82
C GLY A 84 8.50 -63.58 -14.37
N LYS A 85 9.54 -62.75 -14.17
CA LYS A 85 9.36 -61.34 -13.85
C LYS A 85 8.93 -60.58 -15.10
N VAL A 86 7.63 -60.33 -15.20
CA VAL A 86 7.08 -59.38 -16.17
C VAL A 86 7.48 -57.99 -15.70
N ASN A 87 8.56 -57.43 -16.27
CA ASN A 87 8.85 -56.00 -16.11
C ASN A 87 7.67 -55.24 -16.73
N ARG A 88 6.80 -54.67 -15.90
CA ARG A 88 5.93 -53.58 -16.32
C ARG A 88 6.83 -52.43 -16.77
N VAL A 89 7.11 -52.37 -18.06
CA VAL A 89 7.73 -51.20 -18.67
C VAL A 89 6.66 -50.12 -18.59
N ALA A 90 6.75 -49.25 -17.58
CA ALA A 90 6.11 -47.94 -17.65
C ALA A 90 6.42 -47.37 -19.04
N PRO A 91 5.46 -46.81 -19.79
CA PRO A 91 5.69 -46.34 -21.15
C PRO A 91 6.71 -45.20 -21.14
N LYS A 92 7.99 -45.58 -21.10
CA LYS A 92 9.13 -44.76 -21.50
C LYS A 92 9.15 -44.80 -23.02
N ASN A 93 8.10 -44.25 -23.63
CA ASN A 93 8.33 -43.53 -24.87
C ASN A 93 8.90 -42.19 -24.39
N PRO A 94 10.23 -41.98 -24.32
CA PRO A 94 10.68 -40.62 -24.46
C PRO A 94 10.07 -40.16 -25.77
N VAL A 95 9.15 -39.19 -25.74
CA VAL A 95 8.75 -38.48 -26.95
C VAL A 95 10.08 -38.20 -27.65
N PRO A 96 10.33 -38.75 -28.86
CA PRO A 96 11.59 -38.49 -29.52
C PRO A 96 11.68 -36.98 -29.56
N LYS A 97 12.70 -36.40 -28.89
CA LYS A 97 12.96 -34.96 -28.97
C LYS A 97 13.15 -34.70 -30.45
N GLY A 98 12.06 -34.35 -31.12
CA GLY A 98 12.00 -34.32 -32.56
C GLY A 98 13.05 -33.34 -32.99
N ARG A 99 13.94 -33.76 -33.89
CA ARG A 99 14.76 -32.80 -34.63
C ARG A 99 13.74 -31.91 -35.35
N THR A 100 13.44 -30.75 -34.77
CA THR A 100 12.54 -29.78 -35.39
C THR A 100 13.10 -29.50 -36.76
N THR A 101 12.35 -29.84 -37.81
CA THR A 101 12.83 -29.59 -39.15
C THR A 101 12.98 -28.08 -39.34
N LYS A 102 13.75 -27.65 -40.35
CA LYS A 102 13.81 -26.21 -40.71
C LYS A 102 12.41 -25.66 -41.03
N ALA A 103 11.54 -26.50 -41.60
CA ALA A 103 10.14 -26.17 -41.84
C ALA A 103 9.35 -26.00 -40.54
N ASP A 104 9.49 -26.92 -39.58
CA ASP A 104 8.79 -26.82 -38.28
C ASP A 104 9.19 -25.58 -37.50
N ARG A 105 10.49 -25.23 -37.50
CA ARG A 105 10.97 -23.99 -36.87
C ARG A 105 10.38 -22.74 -37.53
N ARG A 106 10.27 -22.73 -38.86
CA ARG A 106 9.67 -21.62 -39.61
C ARG A 106 8.16 -21.53 -39.34
N ASN A 107 7.46 -22.66 -39.28
CA ASN A 107 6.04 -22.73 -38.98
C ASN A 107 5.76 -22.30 -37.54
N ALA A 108 6.54 -22.76 -36.57
CA ALA A 108 6.45 -22.32 -35.17
C ALA A 108 6.67 -20.81 -35.05
N ALA A 109 7.68 -20.25 -35.72
CA ALA A 109 7.91 -18.80 -35.75
C ALA A 109 6.73 -18.05 -36.39
N LYS A 110 6.16 -18.57 -37.49
CA LYS A 110 4.98 -17.98 -38.14
C LYS A 110 3.74 -18.01 -37.23
N LEU A 111 3.49 -19.12 -36.54
CA LEU A 111 2.38 -19.24 -35.58
C LEU A 111 2.55 -18.27 -34.41
N LEU A 112 3.78 -18.14 -33.88
CA LEU A 112 4.08 -17.16 -32.83
C LEU A 112 3.88 -15.72 -33.32
N GLN A 113 4.29 -15.41 -34.55
CA GLN A 113 4.07 -14.10 -35.16
C GLN A 113 2.59 -13.79 -35.35
N GLN A 114 1.81 -14.76 -35.85
CA GLN A 114 0.36 -14.63 -35.99
C GLN A 114 -0.32 -14.42 -34.65
N LYS A 115 0.02 -15.23 -33.64
CA LYS A 115 -0.51 -15.08 -32.28
C LYS A 115 -0.23 -13.69 -31.69
N LYS A 116 1.00 -13.19 -31.82
CA LYS A 116 1.36 -11.84 -31.37
C LYS A 116 0.60 -10.75 -32.14
N ARG A 117 0.42 -10.91 -33.45
CA ARG A 117 -0.34 -9.96 -34.28
C ARG A 117 -1.81 -9.95 -33.88
N GLU A 118 -2.42 -11.11 -33.67
CA GLU A 118 -3.80 -11.24 -33.22
C GLU A 118 -3.98 -10.59 -31.84
N GLU A 119 -3.03 -10.78 -30.92
CA GLU A 119 -3.05 -10.13 -29.61
C GLU A 119 -3.00 -8.59 -29.71
N LEU A 120 -2.14 -8.05 -30.58
CA LEU A 120 -2.06 -6.60 -30.86
C LEU A 120 -3.35 -6.05 -31.45
N VAL A 121 -3.93 -6.74 -32.44
CA VAL A 121 -5.20 -6.33 -33.06
C VAL A 121 -6.33 -6.39 -32.04
N ARG A 122 -6.37 -7.42 -31.19
CA ARG A 122 -7.39 -7.57 -30.15
C ARG A 122 -7.35 -6.45 -29.12
N SER A 123 -6.17 -5.98 -28.74
CA SER A 123 -6.03 -4.83 -27.82
C SER A 123 -6.46 -3.52 -28.46
N ASN A 124 -6.20 -3.32 -29.76
CA ASN A 124 -6.53 -2.07 -30.44
C ASN A 124 -8.01 -1.99 -30.84
N ARG A 125 -8.66 -3.14 -31.05
CA ARG A 125 -10.08 -3.23 -31.42
C ARG A 125 -11.03 -2.48 -30.48
N LEU A 126 -10.64 -2.26 -29.22
CA LEU A 126 -11.42 -1.49 -28.25
C LEU A 126 -11.58 -0.01 -28.64
N PHE A 127 -10.56 0.56 -29.31
CA PHE A 127 -10.50 1.97 -29.70
C PHE A 127 -10.80 2.21 -31.17
N GLU A 128 -10.71 1.17 -32.00
CA GLU A 128 -10.89 1.26 -33.45
C GLU A 128 -12.38 1.24 -33.85
N GLY A 129 -12.76 2.17 -34.73
CA GLY A 129 -14.07 2.19 -35.40
C GLY A 129 -15.03 3.26 -34.88
N ARG A 130 -16.16 3.43 -35.59
CA ARG A 130 -17.19 4.46 -35.29
C ARG A 130 -17.83 4.31 -33.91
N HIS A 131 -17.92 3.06 -33.43
CA HIS A 131 -18.44 2.70 -32.11
C HIS A 131 -17.32 2.34 -31.11
N GLY A 132 -16.06 2.66 -31.43
CA GLY A 132 -14.93 2.48 -30.53
C GLY A 132 -15.05 3.39 -29.30
N ALA A 133 -14.53 2.92 -28.17
CA ALA A 133 -14.56 3.70 -26.94
C ALA A 133 -13.44 4.77 -26.95
N PRO A 134 -13.69 5.99 -26.44
CA PRO A 134 -12.76 7.12 -26.54
C PRO A 134 -11.53 6.96 -25.63
N LYS A 135 -10.33 7.20 -26.15
CA LYS A 135 -9.10 7.18 -25.33
C LYS A 135 -9.16 8.30 -24.29
N ILE A 136 -8.99 7.95 -23.02
CA ILE A 136 -9.06 8.92 -21.92
C ILE A 136 -7.71 9.61 -21.78
N VAL A 137 -7.69 10.93 -21.94
CA VAL A 137 -6.50 11.78 -21.88
C VAL A 137 -6.63 12.76 -20.72
N ALA A 138 -5.84 12.57 -19.67
CA ALA A 138 -5.76 13.52 -18.57
C ALA A 138 -4.82 14.68 -18.94
N VAL A 139 -5.28 15.93 -18.83
CA VAL A 139 -4.47 17.12 -19.13
C VAL A 139 -4.10 17.81 -17.84
N VAL A 140 -2.80 17.83 -17.50
CA VAL A 140 -2.31 18.16 -16.16
C VAL A 140 -1.44 19.42 -16.22
N PRO A 141 -1.84 20.51 -15.56
CA PRO A 141 -0.98 21.68 -15.39
C PRO A 141 0.05 21.45 -14.27
N LEU A 142 1.34 21.41 -14.62
CA LEU A 142 2.43 21.29 -13.64
C LEU A 142 2.91 22.64 -13.12
N CYS A 143 2.72 23.70 -13.90
CA CYS A 143 3.09 25.09 -13.58
C CYS A 143 1.83 25.94 -13.31
N PRO A 144 1.92 27.05 -12.57
CA PRO A 144 0.72 27.79 -12.13
C PRO A 144 0.12 28.63 -13.27
N ASP A 145 0.97 29.08 -14.19
CA ASP A 145 0.59 29.92 -15.32
C ASP A 145 -0.07 29.15 -16.47
N VAL A 146 -0.07 27.82 -16.40
CA VAL A 146 -0.46 26.93 -17.48
C VAL A 146 -1.92 26.57 -17.34
N ASP A 147 -2.67 26.72 -18.43
CA ASP A 147 -4.09 26.39 -18.47
C ASP A 147 -4.36 25.15 -19.34
N ALA A 148 -5.08 24.20 -18.73
CA ALA A 148 -5.50 22.96 -19.37
C ALA A 148 -6.65 23.17 -20.35
N GLU A 149 -7.56 24.11 -20.10
CA GLU A 149 -8.71 24.37 -20.97
C GLU A 149 -8.26 25.08 -22.26
N ALA A 150 -7.36 26.07 -22.15
CA ALA A 150 -6.70 26.66 -23.31
C ALA A 150 -5.93 25.62 -24.13
N ALA A 151 -5.18 24.72 -23.49
CA ALA A 151 -4.49 23.63 -24.18
C ALA A 151 -5.45 22.78 -25.01
N ILE A 152 -6.55 22.34 -24.41
CA ILE A 152 -7.56 21.54 -25.10
C ILE A 152 -8.17 22.34 -26.26
N SER A 153 -8.49 23.62 -26.06
CA SER A 153 -9.02 24.50 -27.12
C SER A 153 -8.09 24.57 -28.34
N HIS A 154 -6.77 24.66 -28.13
CA HIS A 154 -5.78 24.60 -29.21
C HIS A 154 -5.73 23.25 -29.93
N LEU A 155 -5.97 22.14 -29.23
CA LEU A 155 -6.06 20.82 -29.86
C LEU A 155 -7.30 20.71 -30.75
N TYR A 156 -8.45 21.22 -30.31
CA TYR A 156 -9.68 21.27 -31.12
C TYR A 156 -9.49 22.14 -32.37
N SER A 157 -8.95 23.35 -32.21
CA SER A 157 -8.73 24.26 -33.34
C SER A 157 -7.76 23.70 -34.38
N SER A 158 -6.80 22.86 -33.96
CA SER A 158 -5.87 22.19 -34.89
C SER A 158 -6.53 21.20 -35.86
N ILE A 159 -7.74 20.72 -35.53
CA ILE A 159 -8.58 19.87 -36.39
C ILE A 159 -9.67 20.70 -37.11
N GLY A 160 -9.87 21.95 -36.70
CA GLY A 160 -10.92 22.83 -37.22
C GLY A 160 -12.29 22.61 -36.57
N GLU A 161 -12.31 22.02 -35.37
CA GLU A 161 -13.50 21.92 -34.54
C GLU A 161 -13.42 22.94 -33.40
N ASP A 162 -14.57 23.41 -32.93
CA ASP A 162 -14.66 24.28 -31.77
C ASP A 162 -14.89 23.45 -30.49
N LEU A 163 -14.38 23.94 -29.36
CA LEU A 163 -14.61 23.30 -28.07
C LEU A 163 -16.12 23.33 -27.74
N PRO A 164 -16.75 22.21 -27.38
CA PRO A 164 -18.15 22.21 -26.97
C PRO A 164 -18.35 23.11 -25.74
N THR A 165 -19.44 23.88 -25.72
CA THR A 165 -19.80 24.84 -24.64
C THR A 165 -20.06 24.17 -23.28
N ARG A 166 -19.96 22.84 -23.18
CA ARG A 166 -20.19 22.10 -21.94
C ARG A 166 -18.94 22.15 -21.05
N ALA A 167 -19.10 22.65 -19.83
CA ALA A 167 -18.05 22.61 -18.82
C ALA A 167 -17.68 21.16 -18.45
N GLY A 168 -16.38 20.85 -18.48
CA GLY A 168 -15.82 19.57 -18.03
C GLY A 168 -15.31 18.66 -19.13
N LEU A 169 -15.62 17.36 -19.04
CA LEU A 169 -15.12 16.35 -19.97
C LEU A 169 -15.58 16.63 -21.40
N SER A 170 -14.62 16.66 -22.34
CA SER A 170 -14.89 16.90 -23.75
C SER A 170 -14.46 15.70 -24.59
N VAL A 171 -15.28 15.30 -25.56
CA VAL A 171 -15.00 14.18 -26.45
C VAL A 171 -14.77 14.74 -27.86
N LEU A 172 -13.56 14.55 -28.37
CA LEU A 172 -13.13 14.91 -29.71
C LEU A 172 -13.23 13.68 -30.61
N ASP A 173 -14.01 13.75 -31.70
CA ASP A 173 -14.02 12.72 -32.73
C ASP A 173 -12.99 13.08 -33.81
N ALA A 174 -11.78 12.54 -33.68
CA ALA A 174 -10.72 12.86 -34.62
C ALA A 174 -10.89 12.03 -35.91
N ASP A 175 -11.81 12.46 -36.78
CA ASP A 175 -12.18 11.79 -38.03
C ASP A 175 -10.96 11.46 -38.90
N ARG A 176 -9.96 12.36 -38.91
CA ARG A 176 -8.68 12.18 -39.62
C ARG A 176 -7.94 10.91 -39.18
N PHE A 177 -8.01 10.57 -37.90
CA PHE A 177 -7.36 9.42 -37.29
C PHE A 177 -8.32 8.25 -37.03
N LYS A 178 -9.63 8.43 -37.27
CA LYS A 178 -10.70 7.44 -37.04
C LYS A 178 -10.75 6.93 -35.60
N GLN A 179 -10.46 7.82 -34.64
CA GLN A 179 -10.44 7.51 -33.22
C GLN A 179 -11.06 8.65 -32.43
N LYS A 180 -11.69 8.28 -31.31
CA LYS A 180 -12.27 9.23 -30.35
C LYS A 180 -11.31 9.45 -29.19
N ILE A 181 -11.22 10.68 -28.74
CA ILE A 181 -10.37 11.09 -27.63
C ILE A 181 -11.23 11.83 -26.62
N GLN A 182 -11.19 11.42 -25.37
CA GLN A 182 -11.89 12.08 -24.27
C GLN A 182 -10.87 12.83 -23.41
N PHE A 183 -10.94 14.15 -23.41
CA PHE A 183 -10.08 14.99 -22.58
C PHE A 183 -10.71 15.21 -21.21
N VAL A 184 -9.89 15.05 -20.18
CA VAL A 184 -10.22 15.38 -18.80
C VAL A 184 -9.37 16.60 -18.42
N PRO A 185 -9.94 17.82 -18.46
CA PRO A 185 -9.24 19.02 -17.99
C PRO A 185 -9.05 18.92 -16.48
N LEU A 186 -7.80 19.00 -16.00
CA LEU A 186 -7.51 18.98 -14.57
C LEU A 186 -7.10 20.36 -14.10
N ARG A 187 -7.63 20.74 -12.93
CA ARG A 187 -7.16 21.89 -12.18
C ARG A 187 -6.01 21.48 -11.27
N ARG A 188 -5.35 22.46 -10.66
CA ARG A 188 -4.29 22.24 -9.66
C ARG A 188 -4.87 21.80 -8.31
N ASN A 189 -5.50 20.62 -8.31
CA ASN A 189 -5.97 19.89 -7.14
C ASN A 189 -5.34 18.50 -7.14
N PHE A 190 -4.59 18.19 -6.08
CA PHE A 190 -3.84 16.94 -6.00
C PHE A 190 -4.73 15.69 -6.10
N ILE A 191 -5.89 15.71 -5.43
CA ILE A 191 -6.82 14.58 -5.35
C ILE A 191 -7.42 14.27 -6.73
N ASP A 192 -7.83 15.31 -7.46
CA ASP A 192 -8.43 15.18 -8.79
C ASP A 192 -7.42 14.67 -9.82
N VAL A 193 -6.17 15.12 -9.72
CA VAL A 193 -5.07 14.63 -10.56
C VAL A 193 -4.90 13.13 -10.36
N ILE A 194 -4.71 12.67 -9.11
CA ILE A 194 -4.52 11.24 -8.84
C ILE A 194 -5.74 10.43 -9.31
N ASP A 195 -6.96 10.93 -9.13
CA ASP A 195 -8.18 10.25 -9.57
C ASP A 195 -8.27 10.10 -11.08
N ALA A 196 -7.95 11.15 -11.85
CA ALA A 196 -7.90 11.06 -13.30
C ALA A 196 -6.80 10.10 -13.78
N PHE A 197 -5.63 10.09 -13.14
CA PHE A 197 -4.53 9.19 -13.50
C PHE A 197 -4.85 7.70 -13.27
N LYS A 198 -5.76 7.36 -12.36
CA LYS A 198 -6.25 5.98 -12.21
C LYS A 198 -6.90 5.45 -13.47
N VAL A 199 -7.56 6.33 -14.22
CA VAL A 199 -8.45 5.97 -15.33
C VAL A 199 -7.89 6.34 -16.69
N ALA A 200 -6.95 7.30 -16.73
CA ALA A 200 -6.35 7.80 -17.95
C ALA A 200 -5.58 6.71 -18.72
N ASP A 201 -5.74 6.69 -20.03
CA ASP A 201 -4.93 5.89 -20.96
C ASP A 201 -3.68 6.64 -21.40
N PHE A 202 -3.81 7.97 -21.53
CA PHE A 202 -2.72 8.91 -21.78
C PHE A 202 -2.78 10.09 -20.81
N ALA A 203 -1.63 10.70 -20.54
CA ALA A 203 -1.56 11.94 -19.81
C ALA A 203 -0.72 12.98 -20.56
N ILE A 204 -1.25 14.19 -20.68
CA ILE A 204 -0.52 15.35 -21.19
C ILE A 204 0.04 16.10 -19.99
N LEU A 205 1.37 16.15 -19.88
CA LEU A 205 2.04 16.96 -18.88
C LEU A 205 2.30 18.34 -19.47
N LEU A 206 1.54 19.34 -19.02
CA LEU A 206 1.71 20.70 -19.46
C LEU A 206 2.76 21.39 -18.58
N MET A 207 3.84 21.84 -19.20
CA MET A 207 4.91 22.61 -18.59
C MET A 207 4.96 24.02 -19.19
N SER A 208 5.39 25.00 -18.40
CA SER A 208 5.66 26.35 -18.88
C SER A 208 7.09 26.46 -19.42
N ALA A 209 7.29 27.29 -20.43
CA ALA A 209 8.63 27.69 -20.87
C ALA A 209 9.23 28.84 -20.03
N GLU A 210 8.41 29.55 -19.26
CA GLU A 210 8.79 30.73 -18.46
C GLU A 210 8.99 30.39 -16.98
N VAL A 211 8.07 29.61 -16.40
CA VAL A 211 8.03 29.28 -14.98
C VAL A 211 8.40 27.82 -14.77
N GLU A 212 9.20 27.56 -13.74
CA GLU A 212 9.62 26.22 -13.36
C GLU A 212 8.48 25.40 -12.74
N VAL A 213 8.68 24.11 -12.56
CA VAL A 213 7.68 23.23 -11.95
C VAL A 213 7.72 23.40 -10.43
N ASP A 214 6.58 23.75 -9.84
CA ASP A 214 6.46 23.96 -8.39
C ASP A 214 6.55 22.64 -7.59
N LYS A 215 6.63 22.77 -6.26
CA LYS A 215 6.50 21.65 -5.31
C LYS A 215 5.23 20.81 -5.56
N PHE A 216 4.11 21.46 -5.87
CA PHE A 216 2.86 20.78 -6.23
C PHE A 216 3.02 19.88 -7.45
N GLY A 217 3.65 20.39 -8.52
CA GLY A 217 3.90 19.62 -9.73
C GLY A 217 4.84 18.44 -9.48
N LEU A 218 5.90 18.63 -8.68
CA LEU A 218 6.81 17.55 -8.28
C LEU A 218 6.11 16.48 -7.43
N LEU A 219 5.22 16.89 -6.53
CA LEU A 219 4.42 15.98 -5.69
C LEU A 219 3.46 15.16 -6.57
N CYS A 220 2.77 15.79 -7.51
CA CYS A 220 1.93 15.11 -8.49
C CYS A 220 2.73 14.07 -9.29
N LEU A 221 3.88 14.46 -9.85
CA LEU A 221 4.75 13.56 -10.63
C LEU A 221 5.22 12.36 -9.81
N SER A 222 5.62 12.60 -8.56
CA SER A 222 6.03 11.55 -7.63
C SER A 222 4.87 10.61 -7.31
N ALA A 223 3.66 11.12 -7.06
CA ALA A 223 2.48 10.29 -6.80
C ALA A 223 2.09 9.43 -8.01
N ILE A 224 2.09 10.01 -9.21
CA ILE A 224 1.79 9.31 -10.47
C ILE A 224 2.78 8.16 -10.69
N GLN A 225 4.08 8.41 -10.46
CA GLN A 225 5.12 7.40 -10.62
C GLN A 225 4.89 6.17 -9.71
N HIS A 226 4.47 6.38 -8.47
CA HIS A 226 4.25 5.30 -7.50
C HIS A 226 2.89 4.63 -7.64
N GLN A 227 1.88 5.33 -8.17
CA GLN A 227 0.56 4.77 -8.47
C GLN A 227 0.59 3.86 -9.71
N GLY A 228 1.35 4.24 -10.74
CA GLY A 228 1.49 3.47 -11.96
C GLY A 228 1.65 4.36 -13.19
N LEU A 229 2.59 4.00 -14.05
CA LEU A 229 2.93 4.79 -15.22
C LEU A 229 1.90 4.60 -16.33
N VAL A 230 1.16 5.67 -16.61
CA VAL A 230 0.34 5.84 -17.82
C VAL A 230 1.26 6.23 -18.99
N SER A 231 0.80 6.11 -20.24
CA SER A 231 1.52 6.69 -21.38
C SER A 231 1.50 8.23 -21.28
N VAL A 232 2.66 8.86 -21.27
CA VAL A 232 2.77 10.31 -21.03
C VAL A 232 3.26 11.03 -22.28
N VAL A 233 2.66 12.19 -22.55
CA VAL A 233 3.09 13.11 -23.62
C VAL A 233 3.51 14.43 -22.98
N PRO A 234 4.81 14.76 -22.94
CA PRO A 234 5.27 16.03 -22.39
C PRO A 234 5.03 17.17 -23.39
N VAL A 235 4.33 18.20 -22.93
CA VAL A 235 3.88 19.33 -23.74
C VAL A 235 4.29 20.64 -23.09
N VAL A 236 4.64 21.64 -23.91
CA VAL A 236 5.04 22.97 -23.45
C VAL A 236 4.11 24.04 -23.97
N GLN A 237 3.74 24.97 -23.08
CA GLN A 237 3.08 26.23 -23.38
C GLN A 237 4.06 27.40 -23.26
N HIS A 238 3.69 28.52 -23.89
CA HIS A 238 4.41 29.80 -23.80
C HIS A 238 5.82 29.80 -24.40
N LEU A 239 6.10 28.89 -25.33
CA LEU A 239 7.42 28.83 -25.94
C LEU A 239 7.69 30.05 -26.84
N GLU A 240 6.62 30.68 -27.36
CA GLU A 240 6.72 31.88 -28.17
C GLU A 240 7.25 33.09 -27.40
N LYS A 241 6.90 33.21 -26.12
CA LYS A 241 7.33 34.31 -25.25
C LYS A 241 8.84 34.28 -24.97
N VAL A 242 9.45 33.10 -25.02
CA VAL A 242 10.91 32.95 -24.87
C VAL A 242 11.64 33.42 -26.12
N THR A 243 12.72 34.19 -25.94
CA THR A 243 13.63 34.65 -27.01
C THR A 243 14.07 33.49 -27.90
N GLN A 244 13.97 33.64 -29.23
CA GLN A 244 14.20 32.58 -30.21
C GLN A 244 15.55 31.85 -30.06
N LYS A 245 16.62 32.56 -29.64
CA LYS A 245 17.96 31.97 -29.40
C LYS A 245 18.00 31.00 -28.20
N LEU A 246 17.16 31.22 -27.19
CA LEU A 246 17.15 30.43 -25.96
C LEU A 246 16.20 29.22 -26.04
N ARG A 247 15.22 29.23 -26.97
CA ARG A 247 14.23 28.15 -27.14
C ARG A 247 14.84 26.74 -27.24
N PRO A 248 15.93 26.48 -27.99
CA PRO A 248 16.55 25.15 -28.03
C PRO A 248 17.13 24.70 -26.68
N SER A 249 17.69 25.65 -25.92
CA SER A 249 18.25 25.39 -24.59
C SER A 249 17.15 25.04 -23.59
N VAL A 250 16.07 25.81 -23.57
CA VAL A 250 14.89 25.56 -22.73
C VAL A 250 14.27 24.20 -23.04
N ARG A 251 14.07 23.88 -24.32
CA ARG A 251 13.57 22.56 -24.74
C ARG A 251 14.45 21.42 -24.23
N LYS A 252 15.78 21.55 -24.34
CA LYS A 252 16.72 20.53 -23.86
C LYS A 252 16.66 20.37 -22.34
N SER A 253 16.50 21.48 -21.60
CA SER A 253 16.32 21.46 -20.15
C SER A 253 15.04 20.72 -19.75
N LEU A 254 13.90 21.07 -20.35
CA LEU A 254 12.60 20.44 -20.07
C LEU A 254 12.55 18.95 -20.46
N VAL A 255 13.21 18.56 -21.56
CA VAL A 255 13.40 17.14 -21.89
C VAL A 255 14.24 16.45 -20.81
N SER A 256 15.33 17.06 -20.35
CA SER A 256 16.16 16.50 -19.27
C SER A 256 15.37 16.33 -17.97
N PHE A 257 14.52 17.30 -17.63
CA PHE A 257 13.63 17.23 -16.48
C PHE A 257 12.61 16.08 -16.63
N THR A 258 11.94 15.99 -17.77
CA THR A 258 10.96 14.92 -18.04
C THR A 258 11.61 13.54 -17.94
N LYS A 259 12.83 13.37 -18.45
CA LYS A 259 13.59 12.11 -18.40
C LYS A 259 13.90 11.61 -17.00
N GLN A 260 13.95 12.51 -16.00
CA GLN A 260 14.14 12.11 -14.61
C GLN A 260 12.98 11.23 -14.11
N PHE A 261 11.76 11.52 -14.55
CA PHE A 261 10.55 10.79 -14.16
C PHE A 261 10.13 9.75 -15.20
N PHE A 262 10.28 10.06 -16.49
CA PHE A 262 9.87 9.23 -17.63
C PHE A 262 11.04 9.04 -18.61
N PRO A 263 11.91 8.04 -18.38
CA PRO A 263 13.11 7.82 -19.20
C PRO A 263 12.82 7.44 -20.65
N GLU A 264 11.61 6.95 -20.95
CA GLU A 264 11.22 6.50 -22.29
C GLU A 264 10.85 7.66 -23.23
N GLU A 265 10.55 8.84 -22.69
CA GLU A 265 10.05 9.97 -23.47
C GLU A 265 11.19 10.95 -23.81
N ASP A 266 11.52 11.03 -25.10
CA ASP A 266 12.61 11.88 -25.61
C ASP A 266 12.13 13.16 -26.32
N LYS A 267 10.83 13.27 -26.59
CA LYS A 267 10.27 14.29 -27.47
C LYS A 267 9.36 15.24 -26.70
N LEU A 268 9.63 16.52 -26.82
CA LEU A 268 8.84 17.61 -26.24
C LEU A 268 8.08 18.31 -27.36
N LEU A 269 6.75 18.40 -27.23
CA LEU A 269 5.88 19.01 -28.22
C LEU A 269 5.39 20.37 -27.71
N ALA A 270 5.32 21.39 -28.58
CA ALA A 270 4.82 22.72 -28.21
C ALA A 270 3.37 22.85 -28.68
N ILE A 271 2.45 23.19 -27.79
CA ILE A 271 1.02 23.27 -28.16
C ILE A 271 0.68 24.54 -28.94
N ASP A 272 1.48 25.60 -28.76
CA ASP A 272 1.34 26.88 -29.45
C ASP A 272 1.49 26.74 -30.98
N ASN A 273 2.19 25.69 -31.45
CA ASN A 273 2.39 25.42 -32.86
C ASN A 273 1.34 24.42 -33.39
N GLU A 274 0.51 24.85 -34.34
CA GLU A 274 -0.54 24.01 -34.93
C GLU A 274 -0.02 22.67 -35.48
N ALA A 275 1.17 22.67 -36.09
CA ALA A 275 1.76 21.44 -36.62
C ALA A 275 2.12 20.44 -35.51
N ASP A 276 2.56 20.95 -34.35
CA ASP A 276 2.90 20.14 -33.19
C ASP A 276 1.62 19.69 -32.44
N ALA A 277 0.57 20.51 -32.40
CA ALA A 277 -0.75 20.13 -31.89
C ALA A 277 -1.33 18.92 -32.64
N VAL A 278 -1.28 18.93 -33.98
CA VAL A 278 -1.68 17.77 -34.80
C VAL A 278 -0.77 16.55 -34.53
N ASN A 279 0.52 16.77 -34.27
CA ASN A 279 1.43 15.69 -33.91
C ASN A 279 1.10 15.07 -32.56
N ILE A 280 0.66 15.85 -31.56
CA ILE A 280 0.18 15.36 -30.26
C ILE A 280 -1.03 14.44 -30.47
N LEU A 281 -2.03 14.90 -31.23
CA LEU A 281 -3.24 14.12 -31.50
C LEU A 281 -2.94 12.83 -32.27
N ARG A 282 -2.06 12.91 -33.27
CA ARG A 282 -1.56 11.73 -33.97
C ARG A 282 -0.87 10.75 -33.04
N HIS A 283 0.00 11.24 -32.15
CA HIS A 283 0.74 10.40 -31.22
C HIS A 283 -0.21 9.66 -30.26
N ILE A 284 -1.17 10.36 -29.67
CA ILE A 284 -2.20 9.77 -28.81
C ILE A 284 -3.05 8.75 -29.57
N SER A 285 -3.39 9.03 -30.84
CA SER A 285 -4.23 8.17 -31.66
C SER A 285 -3.50 6.89 -32.13
N GLU A 286 -2.27 7.02 -32.60
CA GLU A 286 -1.51 5.87 -33.14
C GLU A 286 -0.88 5.00 -32.04
N GLN A 287 -0.47 5.61 -30.93
CA GLN A 287 0.17 4.88 -29.85
C GLN A 287 -0.84 4.02 -29.08
N ARG A 288 -0.38 2.84 -28.67
CA ARG A 288 -1.13 1.96 -27.77
C ARG A 288 -0.89 2.43 -26.34
N PRO A 289 -1.95 2.63 -25.53
CA PRO A 289 -1.78 2.95 -24.12
C PRO A 289 -1.12 1.79 -23.37
N LYS A 290 -0.23 2.10 -22.42
CA LYS A 290 0.39 1.11 -21.54
C LYS A 290 -0.70 0.54 -20.61
N PRO A 291 -0.89 -0.79 -20.55
CA PRO A 291 -1.90 -1.37 -19.68
C PRO A 291 -1.48 -1.27 -18.21
N LEU A 292 -2.39 -0.78 -17.37
CA LEU A 292 -2.21 -0.76 -15.92
C LEU A 292 -2.78 -2.05 -15.34
N ALA A 293 -1.90 -2.96 -14.93
CA ALA A 293 -2.27 -4.33 -14.57
C ALA A 293 -3.34 -4.43 -13.47
N TRP A 294 -3.33 -3.54 -12.48
CA TRP A 294 -4.30 -3.53 -11.37
C TRP A 294 -5.64 -2.90 -11.79
N ARG A 295 -5.61 -1.87 -12.62
CA ARG A 295 -6.79 -1.19 -13.17
C ARG A 295 -7.57 -2.10 -14.10
N ASP A 296 -6.87 -2.73 -15.03
CA ASP A 296 -7.49 -3.58 -16.05
C ASP A 296 -8.02 -4.92 -15.48
N GLN A 297 -7.68 -5.24 -14.22
CA GLN A 297 -8.24 -6.35 -13.45
C GLN A 297 -9.60 -6.02 -12.81
N HIS A 298 -10.09 -4.79 -12.94
CA HIS A 298 -11.38 -4.34 -12.42
C HIS A 298 -12.20 -3.71 -13.55
N PRO A 299 -13.54 -3.82 -13.51
CA PRO A 299 -14.41 -2.98 -14.33
C PRO A 299 -14.29 -1.52 -13.87
N TYR A 300 -14.24 -0.57 -14.80
CA TYR A 300 -14.29 0.85 -14.46
C TYR A 300 -14.97 1.67 -15.55
N LEU A 301 -15.47 2.83 -15.16
CA LEU A 301 -16.18 3.77 -16.02
C LEU A 301 -15.90 5.20 -15.55
N VAL A 302 -15.66 6.10 -16.51
CA VAL A 302 -15.63 7.55 -16.27
C VAL A 302 -16.99 8.11 -16.65
N ALA A 303 -17.60 8.88 -15.74
CA ALA A 303 -18.92 9.43 -15.97
C ALA A 303 -18.88 10.63 -16.92
N GLU A 304 -19.67 10.55 -17.99
CA GLU A 304 -19.91 11.67 -18.92
C GLU A 304 -21.13 12.48 -18.50
N SER A 305 -22.15 11.82 -17.98
CA SER A 305 -23.32 12.47 -17.39
C SER A 305 -23.80 11.68 -16.18
N VAL A 306 -24.28 12.42 -15.19
CA VAL A 306 -24.81 11.88 -13.94
C VAL A 306 -26.18 12.48 -13.75
N THR A 307 -27.20 11.62 -13.65
CA THR A 307 -28.58 12.02 -13.40
C THR A 307 -29.06 11.32 -12.14
N PHE A 308 -29.68 12.06 -11.22
CA PHE A 308 -30.22 11.48 -9.99
C PHE A 308 -31.74 11.40 -10.06
N ARG A 309 -32.30 10.22 -9.80
CA ARG A 309 -33.75 10.01 -9.68
C ARG A 309 -34.09 9.71 -8.22
N PRO A 310 -34.83 10.59 -7.51
CA PRO A 310 -35.26 10.30 -6.15
C PRO A 310 -36.23 9.11 -6.14
N ASN A 311 -36.11 8.22 -5.14
CA ASN A 311 -36.99 7.06 -5.00
C ASN A 311 -38.38 7.47 -4.45
N ASP A 312 -38.42 8.45 -3.54
CA ASP A 312 -39.65 8.98 -2.94
C ASP A 312 -39.78 10.50 -3.12
N ALA A 313 -41.00 10.99 -3.36
CA ALA A 313 -41.32 12.40 -3.57
C ALA A 313 -41.31 13.25 -2.28
N THR A 314 -41.29 12.61 -1.11
CA THR A 314 -41.27 13.25 0.22
C THR A 314 -40.02 12.81 0.96
N GLU A 315 -39.07 13.75 1.12
CA GLU A 315 -37.93 13.74 2.07
C GLU A 315 -37.12 12.43 2.26
N GLY A 316 -37.05 11.55 1.27
CA GLY A 316 -36.05 10.48 1.25
C GLY A 316 -34.65 11.04 0.98
N SER A 317 -33.69 10.75 1.86
CA SER A 317 -32.27 11.18 1.70
C SER A 317 -31.54 10.42 0.58
N THR A 318 -32.11 9.31 0.10
CA THR A 318 -31.51 8.40 -0.89
C THR A 318 -32.32 8.31 -2.18
N GLY A 319 -31.67 7.95 -3.27
CA GLY A 319 -32.29 7.76 -4.58
C GLY A 319 -31.47 6.87 -5.51
N THR A 320 -31.92 6.76 -6.75
CA THR A 320 -31.22 6.00 -7.80
C THR A 320 -30.33 6.94 -8.62
N LEU A 321 -29.01 6.67 -8.65
CA LEU A 321 -28.05 7.41 -9.46
C LEU A 321 -27.87 6.74 -10.82
N GLU A 322 -28.10 7.47 -11.90
CA GLU A 322 -27.87 7.04 -13.28
C GLU A 322 -26.55 7.64 -13.76
N VAL A 323 -25.53 6.78 -13.91
CA VAL A 323 -24.20 7.18 -14.37
C VAL A 323 -23.97 6.66 -15.77
N THR A 324 -23.77 7.57 -16.74
CA THR A 324 -23.55 7.23 -18.15
C THR A 324 -22.07 7.31 -18.51
N GLY A 325 -21.55 6.33 -19.23
CA GLY A 325 -20.18 6.37 -19.76
C GLY A 325 -19.76 5.08 -20.47
N TYR A 326 -18.49 5.00 -20.86
CA TYR A 326 -17.94 3.81 -21.53
C TYR A 326 -17.40 2.79 -20.52
N ALA A 327 -17.82 1.54 -20.66
CA ALA A 327 -17.29 0.43 -19.87
C ALA A 327 -15.85 0.11 -20.26
N ARG A 328 -14.95 -0.01 -19.28
CA ARG A 328 -13.53 -0.30 -19.48
C ARG A 328 -13.03 -1.37 -18.49
N GLY A 329 -11.87 -1.95 -18.78
CA GLY A 329 -11.26 -3.00 -17.96
C GLY A 329 -11.96 -4.35 -18.12
N LEU A 330 -12.31 -4.99 -17.01
CA LEU A 330 -13.12 -6.22 -17.02
C LEU A 330 -14.61 -5.92 -17.32
N PRO A 331 -15.38 -6.93 -17.77
CA PRO A 331 -16.81 -6.78 -17.96
C PRO A 331 -17.55 -6.39 -16.67
N PHE A 332 -18.49 -5.46 -16.77
CA PHE A 332 -19.39 -5.15 -15.66
C PHE A 332 -20.39 -6.29 -15.44
N ASN A 333 -20.84 -6.43 -14.19
CA ASN A 333 -21.80 -7.43 -13.75
C ASN A 333 -22.74 -6.77 -12.72
N ALA A 334 -24.05 -6.83 -12.96
CA ALA A 334 -25.05 -6.22 -12.09
C ALA A 334 -25.13 -6.85 -10.69
N ASN A 335 -24.68 -8.10 -10.52
CA ASN A 335 -24.64 -8.76 -9.22
C ASN A 335 -23.54 -8.23 -8.31
N ARG A 336 -22.51 -7.58 -8.88
CA ARG A 336 -21.37 -7.06 -8.14
C ARG A 336 -21.63 -5.65 -7.65
N LEU A 337 -21.00 -5.30 -6.53
CA LEU A 337 -21.01 -3.96 -5.99
C LEU A 337 -20.21 -3.01 -6.87
N VAL A 338 -20.53 -1.72 -6.74
CA VAL A 338 -19.85 -0.63 -7.42
C VAL A 338 -19.35 0.36 -6.38
N HIS A 339 -18.08 0.75 -6.49
CA HIS A 339 -17.46 1.79 -5.70
C HIS A 339 -17.57 3.14 -6.42
N LEU A 340 -18.22 4.10 -5.77
CA LEU A 340 -18.21 5.50 -6.16
C LEU A 340 -17.05 6.20 -5.46
N GLN A 341 -16.16 6.81 -6.22
CA GLN A 341 -15.00 7.51 -5.68
C GLN A 341 -15.45 8.59 -4.68
N ASN A 342 -14.91 8.56 -3.45
CA ASN A 342 -15.25 9.43 -2.30
C ASN A 342 -16.57 9.17 -1.58
N PHE A 343 -17.46 8.31 -2.11
CA PHE A 343 -18.77 8.09 -1.50
C PHE A 343 -18.96 6.67 -0.94
N GLY A 344 -18.17 5.70 -1.39
CA GLY A 344 -18.18 4.34 -0.86
C GLY A 344 -18.80 3.33 -1.82
N ASP A 345 -19.32 2.24 -1.27
CA ASP A 345 -19.76 1.06 -2.04
C ASP A 345 -21.28 0.97 -2.08
N PHE A 346 -21.82 0.69 -3.26
CA PHE A 346 -23.25 0.66 -3.52
C PHE A 346 -23.64 -0.53 -4.41
N GLN A 347 -24.92 -0.92 -4.32
CA GLN A 347 -25.49 -1.98 -5.16
C GLN A 347 -25.98 -1.43 -6.49
N VAL A 348 -25.84 -2.23 -7.54
CA VAL A 348 -26.39 -1.93 -8.87
C VAL A 348 -27.82 -2.43 -8.96
N LYS A 349 -28.73 -1.58 -9.45
CA LYS A 349 -30.13 -1.91 -9.73
C LYS A 349 -30.31 -2.52 -11.12
N GLN A 350 -29.67 -1.94 -12.13
CA GLN A 350 -29.69 -2.42 -13.51
C GLN A 350 -28.60 -1.73 -14.34
N ILE A 351 -28.19 -2.37 -15.44
CA ILE A 351 -27.28 -1.80 -16.42
C ILE A 351 -28.00 -1.75 -17.78
N ILE A 352 -28.11 -0.55 -18.36
CA ILE A 352 -28.74 -0.33 -19.67
C ILE A 352 -27.69 0.14 -20.69
N SER A 353 -27.93 -0.11 -21.98
CA SER A 353 -27.14 0.48 -23.05
C SER A 353 -27.54 1.95 -23.21
N ALA A 354 -26.53 2.82 -23.35
CA ALA A 354 -26.75 4.25 -23.56
C ALA A 354 -26.55 4.62 -25.04
N PRO A 355 -27.40 5.49 -25.62
CA PRO A 355 -27.21 5.98 -26.98
C PRO A 355 -25.90 6.76 -27.08
N LEU A 356 -25.21 6.66 -28.22
CA LEU A 356 -23.94 7.36 -28.42
C LEU A 356 -24.18 8.88 -28.52
N PRO A 357 -23.37 9.72 -27.85
CA PRO A 357 -23.62 11.17 -27.77
C PRO A 357 -23.62 11.91 -29.12
N HIS A 358 -22.96 11.39 -30.16
CA HIS A 358 -22.94 11.97 -31.52
C HIS A 358 -23.88 11.27 -32.53
N ALA A 359 -24.59 10.20 -32.12
CA ALA A 359 -25.59 9.57 -32.98
C ALA A 359 -26.85 10.45 -33.14
N ALA A 360 -27.05 11.45 -32.27
CA ALA A 360 -28.20 12.34 -32.33
C ALA A 360 -28.20 13.32 -33.51
N VAL A 361 -27.03 13.60 -34.12
CA VAL A 361 -26.91 14.60 -35.22
C VAL A 361 -26.98 13.95 -36.60
N ALA A 362 -26.59 12.68 -36.72
CA ALA A 362 -26.63 11.96 -37.99
C ALA A 362 -27.90 11.10 -38.08
N THR A 363 -28.91 11.65 -38.77
CA THR A 363 -30.09 10.98 -39.36
C THR A 363 -31.19 10.46 -38.42
N SER A 364 -32.44 10.81 -38.74
CA SER A 364 -33.71 10.26 -38.23
C SER A 364 -33.92 8.78 -38.55
N GLU A 365 -32.87 7.96 -38.47
CA GLU A 365 -32.91 6.52 -38.70
C GLU A 365 -32.69 5.79 -37.37
N MET A 366 -33.80 5.28 -36.81
CA MET A 366 -33.88 4.34 -35.69
C MET A 366 -33.02 4.69 -34.47
N GLN A 367 -33.54 5.56 -33.61
CA GLN A 367 -33.06 5.73 -32.25
C GLN A 367 -33.15 4.37 -31.55
N GLU A 368 -32.02 3.68 -31.39
CA GLU A 368 -31.99 2.39 -30.68
C GLU A 368 -32.50 2.63 -29.25
N ASP A 369 -33.67 2.08 -28.94
CA ASP A 369 -34.25 2.15 -27.60
C ASP A 369 -33.25 1.59 -26.58
N ALA A 370 -33.15 2.27 -25.43
CA ALA A 370 -32.25 1.87 -24.35
C ALA A 370 -32.54 0.42 -23.92
N ARG A 371 -31.66 -0.51 -24.31
CA ARG A 371 -31.80 -1.93 -24.04
C ARG A 371 -31.19 -2.26 -22.68
N VAL A 372 -31.93 -2.99 -21.86
CA VAL A 372 -31.39 -3.57 -20.62
C VAL A 372 -30.35 -4.63 -20.98
N LEU A 373 -29.10 -4.42 -20.54
CA LEU A 373 -27.99 -5.31 -20.79
C LEU A 373 -27.85 -6.37 -19.71
N ASP A 374 -28.04 -5.97 -18.44
CA ASP A 374 -27.87 -6.84 -17.29
C ASP A 374 -28.76 -6.37 -16.11
N THR A 375 -29.27 -7.34 -15.36
CA THR A 375 -30.12 -7.12 -14.17
C THR A 375 -29.66 -8.06 -13.05
N PRO A 376 -29.62 -7.58 -11.80
CA PRO A 376 -29.13 -8.39 -10.69
C PRO A 376 -30.07 -9.57 -10.41
N ASP A 377 -29.49 -10.74 -10.16
CA ASP A 377 -30.16 -11.91 -9.63
C ASP A 377 -30.05 -11.90 -8.09
N PRO A 378 -31.16 -11.84 -7.34
CA PRO A 378 -31.14 -11.79 -5.87
C PRO A 378 -30.35 -12.91 -5.21
N ALA A 379 -30.23 -14.09 -5.84
CA ALA A 379 -29.49 -15.22 -5.26
C ALA A 379 -27.97 -15.07 -5.32
N TYR A 380 -27.46 -14.27 -6.26
CA TYR A 380 -26.02 -14.10 -6.52
C TYR A 380 -25.53 -12.68 -6.31
N GLN A 381 -26.44 -11.75 -5.99
CA GLN A 381 -26.13 -10.36 -5.70
C GLN A 381 -25.31 -10.27 -4.40
N ASP A 382 -24.26 -9.47 -4.43
CA ASP A 382 -23.41 -9.25 -3.26
C ASP A 382 -24.12 -8.30 -2.26
N ASP A 383 -24.06 -8.66 -0.97
CA ASP A 383 -24.61 -7.86 0.13
C ASP A 383 -23.69 -6.68 0.50
N LEU A 384 -24.28 -5.64 1.10
CA LEU A 384 -23.57 -4.46 1.64
C LEU A 384 -23.06 -4.69 3.08
N VAL A 385 -22.86 -5.94 3.49
CA VAL A 385 -22.33 -6.29 4.81
C VAL A 385 -20.81 -6.32 4.75
N ALA A 386 -20.17 -5.28 5.29
CA ALA A 386 -18.71 -5.14 5.32
C ALA A 386 -18.05 -5.92 6.48
N GLU A 387 -18.70 -5.93 7.64
CA GLU A 387 -18.19 -6.52 8.88
C GLU A 387 -19.06 -7.70 9.31
N ASN A 388 -18.43 -8.69 9.92
CA ASN A 388 -19.12 -9.79 10.57
C ASN A 388 -19.60 -9.35 11.95
N GLU A 389 -20.80 -9.76 12.34
CA GLU A 389 -21.30 -9.55 13.70
C GLU A 389 -20.58 -10.52 14.64
N PRO A 390 -19.79 -10.04 15.61
CA PRO A 390 -19.13 -10.92 16.56
C PRO A 390 -20.17 -11.57 17.46
N ASP A 391 -20.13 -12.90 17.54
CA ASP A 391 -20.90 -13.63 18.54
C ASP A 391 -20.23 -13.43 19.92
N LEU A 392 -20.80 -12.52 20.72
CA LEU A 392 -20.28 -12.20 22.06
C LEU A 392 -20.32 -13.41 22.99
N MET A 393 -21.21 -14.38 22.74
CA MET A 393 -21.34 -15.60 23.54
C MET A 393 -20.34 -16.69 23.14
N GLN A 394 -19.68 -16.60 21.99
CA GLN A 394 -18.57 -17.52 21.64
C GLN A 394 -17.28 -17.24 22.44
N ASN A 395 -17.14 -16.01 22.96
CA ASN A 395 -16.07 -15.65 23.89
C ASN A 395 -16.45 -15.96 25.36
N GLU A 396 -17.70 -16.34 25.60
CA GLU A 396 -18.16 -16.91 26.86
C GLU A 396 -17.96 -18.43 26.82
N GLN A 397 -16.76 -18.87 27.20
CA GLN A 397 -16.64 -19.97 28.15
C GLN A 397 -17.24 -21.32 27.69
N THR A 398 -16.47 -22.10 26.91
CA THR A 398 -16.43 -23.54 27.23
C THR A 398 -15.85 -23.63 28.64
N TRP A 399 -16.68 -23.97 29.63
CA TRP A 399 -16.17 -24.54 30.88
C TRP A 399 -15.21 -25.66 30.47
N PRO A 400 -13.95 -25.66 30.93
CA PRO A 400 -13.08 -26.80 30.73
C PRO A 400 -13.86 -28.04 31.14
N THR A 401 -13.94 -29.02 30.25
CA THR A 401 -14.55 -30.30 30.63
C THR A 401 -13.81 -30.82 31.86
N GLU A 402 -14.49 -31.57 32.72
CA GLU A 402 -13.88 -32.12 33.94
C GLU A 402 -12.60 -32.94 33.62
N GLU A 403 -12.54 -33.52 32.42
CA GLU A 403 -11.35 -34.16 31.84
C GLU A 403 -10.23 -33.16 31.50
N GLU A 404 -10.50 -32.03 30.84
CA GLU A 404 -9.46 -31.04 30.51
C GLU A 404 -8.93 -30.30 31.75
N MET A 405 -9.76 -30.13 32.78
CA MET A 405 -9.32 -29.57 34.06
C MET A 405 -8.46 -30.57 34.83
N ALA A 406 -8.81 -31.86 34.79
CA ALA A 406 -7.99 -32.93 35.34
C ALA A 406 -6.66 -33.10 34.58
N GLU A 407 -6.67 -32.98 33.26
CA GLU A 407 -5.46 -33.02 32.43
C GLU A 407 -4.59 -31.79 32.62
N ALA A 408 -5.16 -30.59 32.80
CA ALA A 408 -4.41 -29.38 33.12
C ALA A 408 -3.81 -29.44 34.53
N ASP A 409 -4.55 -29.98 35.51
CA ASP A 409 -4.04 -30.22 36.87
C ASP A 409 -2.94 -31.29 36.88
N GLU A 410 -3.10 -32.37 36.10
CA GLU A 410 -2.04 -33.35 35.88
C GLU A 410 -0.85 -32.74 35.16
N HIS A 411 -1.07 -31.87 34.17
CA HIS A 411 -0.02 -31.20 33.42
C HIS A 411 0.77 -30.23 34.31
N VAL A 412 0.07 -29.45 35.14
CA VAL A 412 0.66 -28.56 36.15
C VAL A 412 1.40 -29.38 37.22
N ARG A 413 0.88 -30.54 37.63
CA ARG A 413 1.57 -31.47 38.54
C ARG A 413 2.82 -32.08 37.89
N THR A 414 2.78 -32.42 36.60
CA THR A 414 3.95 -32.92 35.86
C THR A 414 5.00 -31.85 35.63
N LEU A 415 4.61 -30.62 35.28
CA LEU A 415 5.52 -29.48 35.15
C LEU A 415 6.15 -29.11 36.49
N ARG A 416 5.40 -29.19 37.59
CA ARG A 416 5.95 -29.04 38.96
C ARG A 416 6.93 -30.15 39.29
N ARG A 417 6.62 -31.41 38.95
CA ARG A 417 7.52 -32.57 39.13
C ARG A 417 8.82 -32.46 38.32
N ASP A 418 8.73 -32.01 37.07
CA ASP A 418 9.88 -31.87 36.18
C ASP A 418 10.74 -30.64 36.53
N SER A 419 10.12 -29.58 37.06
CA SER A 419 10.83 -28.43 37.63
C SER A 419 11.54 -28.77 38.95
N ASP A 420 11.00 -29.69 39.77
CA ASP A 420 11.63 -30.13 41.01
C ASP A 420 12.73 -31.18 40.79
N ALA A 421 12.71 -31.92 39.68
CA ALA A 421 13.71 -32.95 39.37
C ALA A 421 15.04 -32.38 38.81
N SER A 422 15.07 -31.11 38.40
CA SER A 422 16.24 -30.47 37.77
C SER A 422 16.93 -29.42 38.65
N ILE A 423 16.46 -29.22 39.88
CA ILE A 423 17.02 -28.27 40.84
C ILE A 423 17.86 -29.04 41.88
N PRO A 424 19.14 -28.72 42.09
CA PRO A 424 19.93 -29.31 43.16
C PRO A 424 19.23 -29.14 44.52
N PRO A 425 19.25 -30.15 45.41
CA PRO A 425 18.43 -30.21 46.63
C PRO A 425 18.63 -29.05 47.63
N ILE A 426 19.64 -28.20 47.40
CA ILE A 426 19.93 -27.01 48.21
C ILE A 426 18.92 -25.88 47.95
N ILE A 427 18.37 -25.75 46.74
CA ILE A 427 17.50 -24.62 46.35
C ILE A 427 16.00 -24.92 46.57
N ALA A 428 15.58 -26.19 46.52
CA ALA A 428 14.19 -26.61 46.76
C ALA A 428 13.68 -26.26 48.17
N SER A 429 14.58 -26.24 49.17
CA SER A 429 14.27 -25.85 50.53
C SER A 429 13.97 -24.34 50.71
N PHE A 430 14.35 -23.52 49.73
CA PHE A 430 14.22 -22.06 49.79
C PHE A 430 12.94 -21.56 49.11
N THR A 431 12.45 -22.25 48.08
CA THR A 431 11.32 -21.78 47.25
C THR A 431 9.96 -22.18 47.80
N THR A 432 9.83 -23.33 48.47
CA THR A 432 8.56 -23.79 49.07
C THR A 432 8.14 -22.97 50.30
N LYS A 433 9.08 -22.30 50.99
CA LYS A 433 8.79 -21.43 52.14
C LYS A 433 8.27 -20.04 51.77
N LEU A 434 8.36 -19.60 50.51
CA LEU A 434 7.98 -18.24 50.10
C LEU A 434 6.47 -18.08 49.79
N ALA A 435 5.72 -19.15 49.65
CA ALA A 435 4.32 -19.12 49.22
C ALA A 435 3.28 -19.17 50.36
N ALA A 436 3.68 -19.51 51.59
CA ALA A 436 2.80 -19.45 52.75
C ALA A 436 3.00 -18.11 53.46
N LYS A 437 2.02 -17.21 53.37
CA LYS A 437 2.01 -15.98 54.17
C LYS A 437 1.70 -16.37 55.61
N THR A 438 2.70 -16.81 56.37
CA THR A 438 2.57 -17.18 57.77
C THR A 438 2.32 -15.91 58.60
N THR A 439 1.13 -15.80 59.18
CA THR A 439 0.81 -14.71 60.12
C THR A 439 1.49 -15.00 61.45
N LYS A 440 2.64 -14.36 61.71
CA LYS A 440 3.30 -14.43 63.02
C LYS A 440 2.64 -13.45 63.99
N ARG A 441 2.27 -13.91 65.20
CA ARG A 441 1.89 -12.99 66.28
C ARG A 441 3.16 -12.32 66.81
N VAL A 442 3.32 -11.03 66.55
CA VAL A 442 4.47 -10.24 66.99
C VAL A 442 4.01 -9.05 67.85
N PRO A 443 4.80 -8.61 68.85
CA PRO A 443 4.46 -7.45 69.67
C PRO A 443 4.15 -6.19 68.86
N LYS A 444 3.24 -5.34 69.34
CA LYS A 444 2.88 -4.08 68.66
C LYS A 444 4.15 -3.22 68.51
N GLY A 445 4.50 -2.88 67.27
CA GLY A 445 5.67 -2.04 66.93
C GLY A 445 6.89 -2.79 66.37
N THR A 446 6.86 -4.12 66.22
CA THR A 446 7.95 -4.85 65.57
C THR A 446 7.93 -4.68 64.05
N SER A 447 9.09 -4.37 63.45
CA SER A 447 9.21 -4.27 61.98
C SER A 447 9.18 -5.65 61.31
N SER A 448 8.84 -5.71 60.03
CA SER A 448 8.85 -6.96 59.24
C SER A 448 10.21 -7.66 59.26
N TYR A 449 11.28 -6.88 59.32
CA TYR A 449 12.64 -7.38 59.49
C TYR A 449 12.84 -7.99 60.89
N GLN A 450 12.44 -7.33 61.98
CA GLN A 450 12.57 -7.92 63.33
C GLN A 450 11.75 -9.21 63.49
N ALA A 451 10.55 -9.27 62.90
CA ALA A 451 9.69 -10.45 62.91
C ALA A 451 10.29 -11.66 62.17
N SER A 452 11.21 -11.45 61.21
CA SER A 452 11.89 -12.55 60.51
C SER A 452 13.01 -13.19 61.32
N TRP A 453 13.51 -12.53 62.38
CA TRP A 453 14.54 -13.06 63.30
C TRP A 453 13.98 -13.79 64.51
N ILE A 454 12.67 -13.71 64.76
CA ILE A 454 12.00 -14.52 65.78
C ILE A 454 11.96 -15.96 65.24
N VAL A 455 12.85 -16.79 65.79
CA VAL A 455 12.99 -18.22 65.49
C VAL A 455 11.80 -18.95 66.13
N ASP A 456 11.03 -19.69 65.33
CA ASP A 456 10.08 -20.66 65.86
C ASP A 456 10.88 -21.89 66.29
N ASP A 457 11.02 -22.11 67.59
CA ASP A 457 11.62 -23.33 68.14
C ASP A 457 10.55 -24.44 68.09
N ALA A 458 10.41 -25.08 66.93
CA ALA A 458 9.47 -26.17 66.72
C ALA A 458 10.13 -27.52 67.04
N SER A 459 10.26 -27.84 68.33
CA SER A 459 10.29 -29.23 68.83
C SER A 459 10.21 -29.28 70.36
N GLU A 460 9.02 -29.25 70.94
CA GLU A 460 8.68 -29.96 72.19
C GLU A 460 7.16 -29.93 72.44
N ASP A 461 6.53 -31.06 72.12
CA ASP A 461 5.52 -31.83 72.87
C ASP A 461 4.27 -31.14 73.47
N GLU A 462 3.13 -31.52 72.86
CA GLU A 462 1.97 -32.17 73.50
C GLU A 462 1.76 -31.93 75.01
N TYR A 463 0.86 -30.99 75.34
CA TYR A 463 -0.04 -31.11 76.50
C TYR A 463 -1.44 -30.60 76.11
N THR A 464 -2.36 -31.56 75.97
CA THR A 464 -3.77 -31.41 76.29
C THR A 464 -3.94 -30.86 77.70
N ASP A 465 -4.79 -29.85 77.88
CA ASP A 465 -5.65 -29.75 79.06
C ASP A 465 -6.96 -29.06 78.68
N GLU A 466 -8.03 -29.68 79.13
CA GLU A 466 -9.44 -29.36 78.95
C GLU A 466 -9.89 -28.24 79.91
N ASP A 467 -10.95 -27.53 79.46
CA ASP A 467 -11.98 -26.83 80.24
C ASP A 467 -11.62 -25.68 81.21
N GLU A 468 -12.22 -24.51 80.96
CA GLU A 468 -13.04 -23.82 81.96
C GLU A 468 -13.94 -22.76 81.28
N GLU A 469 -15.25 -23.03 81.26
CA GLU A 469 -16.30 -22.05 81.04
C GLU A 469 -16.35 -21.08 82.23
N MET A 470 -16.35 -19.77 81.97
CA MET A 470 -16.99 -18.79 82.86
C MET A 470 -17.64 -17.68 82.04
N GLU A 471 -18.97 -17.69 82.03
CA GLU A 471 -19.78 -16.49 81.80
C GLU A 471 -19.77 -15.61 83.05
N ALA A 472 -19.62 -14.30 82.84
CA ALA A 472 -20.13 -13.26 83.72
C ALA A 472 -20.35 -11.98 82.90
N ASP A 473 -21.61 -11.65 82.67
CA ASP A 473 -22.07 -10.32 82.29
C ASP A 473 -21.78 -9.31 83.42
N GLU A 474 -21.46 -8.07 83.08
CA GLU A 474 -21.97 -6.90 83.79
C GLU A 474 -21.80 -5.62 82.94
N ASP A 475 -22.93 -5.00 82.62
CA ASP A 475 -23.09 -3.69 82.00
C ASP A 475 -22.58 -2.56 82.91
N VAL A 476 -21.91 -1.55 82.33
CA VAL A 476 -21.95 -0.17 82.85
C VAL A 476 -21.98 0.82 81.69
N GLU A 477 -23.17 1.37 81.43
CA GLU A 477 -23.36 2.68 80.78
C GLU A 477 -23.03 3.82 81.78
N VAL A 478 -22.33 4.85 81.31
CA VAL A 478 -22.46 6.23 81.81
C VAL A 478 -22.43 7.19 80.63
N ASP A 479 -23.40 8.08 80.63
CA ASP A 479 -23.85 8.98 79.57
C ASP A 479 -23.17 10.37 79.57
N ALA A 480 -23.36 11.05 78.43
CA ALA A 480 -23.26 12.46 78.01
C ALA A 480 -22.71 13.60 78.92
N GLU A 481 -21.99 14.58 78.33
CA GLU A 481 -22.59 15.84 77.83
C GLU A 481 -21.59 16.78 77.10
N GLU A 482 -22.16 17.82 76.50
CA GLU A 482 -21.76 18.63 75.33
C GLU A 482 -20.69 19.72 75.51
N GLY A 483 -20.18 20.22 74.38
CA GLY A 483 -19.56 21.54 74.24
C GLY A 483 -19.60 22.06 72.79
N GLN A 484 -20.57 22.93 72.49
CA GLN A 484 -20.79 23.63 71.22
C GLN A 484 -19.74 24.73 70.93
N GLY A 485 -19.52 25.07 69.65
CA GLY A 485 -18.66 26.20 69.26
C GLY A 485 -18.58 26.55 67.76
N ASN A 486 -19.74 26.83 67.16
CA ASN A 486 -20.10 27.64 65.98
C ASN A 486 -19.11 28.03 64.82
N ALA A 487 -19.66 27.83 63.61
CA ALA A 487 -19.50 28.39 62.26
C ALA A 487 -18.69 29.68 61.97
N SER A 488 -18.08 29.68 60.77
CA SER A 488 -18.24 30.77 59.79
C SER A 488 -18.10 30.24 58.34
N ARG A 489 -19.02 30.70 57.50
CA ARG A 489 -19.30 30.36 56.10
C ARG A 489 -18.87 31.54 55.19
N ASP A 490 -18.84 31.29 53.88
CA ASP A 490 -18.80 32.24 52.74
C ASP A 490 -17.39 32.70 52.31
N GLU A 491 -17.00 32.80 51.04
CA GLU A 491 -17.76 32.97 49.79
C GLU A 491 -16.89 32.59 48.55
N GLU A 492 -17.54 32.10 47.49
CA GLU A 492 -17.01 31.91 46.13
C GLU A 492 -16.75 33.25 45.43
N PHE A 493 -15.71 33.35 44.60
CA PHE A 493 -15.68 34.25 43.44
C PHE A 493 -14.97 33.59 42.25
N GLU A 494 -15.72 33.42 41.16
CA GLU A 494 -15.23 33.19 39.80
C GLU A 494 -14.80 34.54 39.20
N ASP A 495 -13.59 34.60 38.64
CA ASP A 495 -13.16 35.72 37.80
C ASP A 495 -13.63 35.48 36.36
N VAL A 496 -14.46 36.41 35.87
CA VAL A 496 -15.08 36.43 34.54
C VAL A 496 -14.22 37.26 33.59
N GLU A 497 -13.93 36.71 32.41
CA GLU A 497 -13.14 37.35 31.34
C GLU A 497 -13.87 38.54 30.70
N GLU A 498 -13.12 39.59 30.38
CA GLU A 498 -13.59 40.81 29.72
C GLU A 498 -13.22 40.76 28.22
N GLU A 499 -14.22 40.64 27.34
CA GLU A 499 -14.05 40.66 25.88
C GLU A 499 -13.79 42.09 25.35
N SER A 500 -12.69 42.28 24.61
CA SER A 500 -12.53 43.41 23.70
C SER A 500 -12.45 42.95 22.24
N ARG A 501 -13.54 43.19 21.49
CA ARG A 501 -13.67 43.14 20.02
C ARG A 501 -12.94 44.34 19.40
N THR A 502 -12.06 44.23 18.40
CA THR A 502 -12.21 44.14 16.91
C THR A 502 -10.78 44.29 16.33
N GLU A 503 -10.29 43.76 15.20
CA GLU A 503 -10.84 43.66 13.83
C GLU A 503 -9.95 42.73 12.96
N GLU A 504 -10.51 42.24 11.85
CA GLU A 504 -10.15 41.09 11.01
C GLU A 504 -8.83 41.20 10.21
N THR A 505 -8.06 40.09 10.06
CA THR A 505 -7.70 39.46 8.76
C THR A 505 -6.58 38.40 8.90
N ALA A 506 -6.82 37.21 8.32
CA ALA A 506 -6.05 35.96 8.33
C ALA A 506 -6.23 35.09 9.58
N GLU A 507 -6.75 33.87 9.41
CA GLU A 507 -6.84 32.82 10.43
C GLU A 507 -5.42 32.41 10.89
N GLN A 508 -4.85 33.18 11.82
CA GLN A 508 -3.69 32.81 12.62
C GLN A 508 -4.23 32.02 13.82
N LEU A 509 -3.71 30.82 14.04
CA LEU A 509 -3.99 30.04 15.24
C LEU A 509 -3.60 30.89 16.46
N GLY A 510 -4.29 30.74 17.59
CA GLY A 510 -3.91 31.47 18.80
C GLY A 510 -2.47 31.11 19.22
N ASP A 511 -1.68 32.08 19.68
CA ASP A 511 -0.26 31.91 20.04
C ASP A 511 -0.01 30.67 20.93
N GLU A 512 -0.94 30.38 21.85
CA GLU A 512 -0.87 29.21 22.74
C GLU A 512 -1.04 27.85 22.02
N GLU A 513 -1.85 27.80 20.97
CA GLU A 513 -2.05 26.59 20.17
C GLU A 513 -0.84 26.32 19.28
N GLU A 514 -0.25 27.37 18.72
CA GLU A 514 1.00 27.28 17.95
C GLU A 514 2.16 26.79 18.83
N GLU A 515 2.28 27.30 20.05
CA GLU A 515 3.28 26.84 21.02
C GLU A 515 3.10 25.37 21.39
N LYS A 516 1.86 24.92 21.64
CA LYS A 516 1.55 23.51 21.91
C LYS A 516 1.89 22.62 20.71
N GLN A 517 1.56 23.04 19.49
CA GLN A 517 1.89 22.31 18.27
C GLN A 517 3.41 22.23 18.07
N LEU A 518 4.13 23.32 18.31
CA LEU A 518 5.59 23.37 18.23
C LEU A 518 6.25 22.46 19.27
N GLN A 519 5.79 22.50 20.52
CA GLN A 519 6.28 21.61 21.58
C GLN A 519 6.02 20.13 21.24
N ALA A 520 4.83 19.81 20.72
CA ALA A 520 4.49 18.46 20.26
C ALA A 520 5.35 18.02 19.06
N TYR A 521 5.71 18.93 18.16
CA TYR A 521 6.59 18.65 17.04
C TYR A 521 8.03 18.39 17.50
N LEU A 522 8.55 19.23 18.39
CA LEU A 522 9.90 19.09 18.95
C LEU A 522 10.04 17.83 19.80
N SER A 523 9.05 17.51 20.63
CA SER A 523 9.03 16.27 21.41
C SER A 523 9.02 15.05 20.51
N ARG A 524 8.22 15.06 19.43
CA ARG A 524 8.20 13.99 18.44
C ARG A 524 9.52 13.83 17.69
N GLN A 525 10.19 14.92 17.33
CA GLN A 525 11.52 14.85 16.73
C GLN A 525 12.56 14.28 17.71
N LYS A 526 12.45 14.61 19.00
CA LYS A 526 13.31 14.05 20.04
C LYS A 526 13.06 12.54 20.19
N GLU A 527 11.80 12.12 20.32
CA GLU A 527 11.43 10.69 20.38
C GLU A 527 11.95 9.90 19.18
N HIS A 528 11.87 10.47 17.97
CA HIS A 528 12.37 9.81 16.76
C HIS A 528 13.90 9.67 16.75
N ARG A 529 14.63 10.67 17.27
CA ARG A 529 16.09 10.59 17.42
C ARG A 529 16.47 9.57 18.49
N ASP A 530 15.80 9.61 19.63
CA ASP A 530 16.03 8.70 20.74
C ASP A 530 15.73 7.25 20.31
N ASP A 531 14.67 6.97 19.55
CA ASP A 531 14.37 5.62 19.00
C ASP A 531 15.38 5.17 17.94
N ALA A 532 15.96 6.10 17.18
CA ALA A 532 17.00 5.77 16.19
C ALA A 532 18.35 5.44 16.85
N GLU A 533 18.70 6.12 17.95
CA GLU A 533 19.91 5.86 18.73
C GLU A 533 19.73 4.62 19.64
N PHE A 534 18.56 4.51 20.28
CA PHE A 534 18.21 3.50 21.28
C PHE A 534 16.86 2.83 20.95
N PRO A 535 16.85 1.83 20.03
CA PRO A 535 15.61 1.21 19.57
C PRO A 535 14.84 0.48 20.69
N ASP A 536 13.54 0.82 20.84
CA ASP A 536 12.61 0.23 21.80
C ASP A 536 13.03 0.32 23.29
N GLU A 537 13.93 1.24 23.65
CA GLU A 537 14.24 1.50 25.05
C GLU A 537 13.06 2.23 25.73
N VAL A 538 12.74 1.79 26.94
CA VAL A 538 11.66 2.36 27.74
C VAL A 538 12.11 2.43 29.20
N ASP A 539 12.19 3.65 29.73
CA ASP A 539 12.49 3.88 31.14
C ASP A 539 11.43 3.23 32.03
N THR A 540 11.89 2.47 33.04
CA THR A 540 11.01 1.83 34.01
C THR A 540 10.47 2.86 35.01
N PRO A 541 9.15 2.95 35.23
CA PRO A 541 8.60 4.00 36.09
C PRO A 541 8.87 3.59 37.53
N LEU A 542 9.51 4.47 38.31
CA LEU A 542 9.83 4.20 39.71
C LEU A 542 8.57 3.98 40.56
N ASN A 543 7.44 4.57 40.16
CA ASN A 543 6.18 4.54 40.91
C ASN A 543 5.37 3.24 40.74
N VAL A 544 5.65 2.44 39.70
CA VAL A 544 4.84 1.25 39.36
C VAL A 544 5.74 0.02 39.26
N PRO A 545 5.44 -1.08 39.99
CA PRO A 545 6.20 -2.32 39.85
C PRO A 545 6.24 -2.79 38.39
N ALA A 546 7.43 -3.15 37.90
CA ALA A 546 7.63 -3.56 36.51
C ALA A 546 6.72 -4.73 36.09
N ARG A 547 6.47 -5.69 36.99
CA ARG A 547 5.54 -6.82 36.74
C ARG A 547 4.12 -6.37 36.37
N THR A 548 3.65 -5.27 36.95
CA THR A 548 2.31 -4.74 36.72
C THR A 548 2.27 -3.95 35.42
N ARG A 549 3.27 -3.11 35.17
CA ARG A 549 3.38 -2.34 33.92
C ARG A 549 3.48 -3.25 32.70
N PHE A 550 4.29 -4.31 32.79
CA PHE A 550 4.60 -5.21 31.69
C PHE A 550 3.83 -6.54 31.78
N ALA A 551 2.68 -6.58 32.44
CA ALA A 551 1.91 -7.81 32.67
C ALA A 551 1.52 -8.57 31.38
N ARG A 552 1.33 -7.85 30.26
CA ARG A 552 1.00 -8.42 28.94
C ARG A 552 2.23 -8.81 28.10
N TYR A 553 3.43 -8.54 28.59
CA TYR A 553 4.67 -8.85 27.88
C TYR A 553 5.13 -10.26 28.20
N ARG A 554 5.84 -10.88 27.26
CA ARG A 554 6.49 -12.19 27.45
C ARG A 554 7.93 -12.14 26.97
N GLY A 555 8.82 -12.83 27.68
CA GLY A 555 10.19 -13.04 27.24
C GLY A 555 10.27 -14.17 26.23
N LEU A 556 10.83 -13.91 25.05
CA LEU A 556 11.10 -14.95 24.04
C LEU A 556 12.60 -15.24 24.01
N GLN A 557 12.95 -16.53 23.99
CA GLN A 557 14.35 -16.94 23.81
C GLN A 557 14.87 -16.58 22.40
N SER A 558 14.02 -16.72 21.38
CA SER A 558 14.35 -16.37 20.00
C SER A 558 13.11 -15.85 19.28
N PHE A 559 13.19 -14.62 18.80
CA PHE A 559 12.09 -13.99 18.07
C PHE A 559 11.65 -14.76 16.81
N ARG A 560 12.55 -15.55 16.20
CA ARG A 560 12.29 -16.26 14.93
C ARG A 560 11.69 -17.65 15.09
N THR A 561 12.03 -18.34 16.18
CA THR A 561 11.78 -19.79 16.32
C THR A 561 10.86 -20.12 17.49
N SER A 562 10.80 -19.25 18.50
CA SER A 562 9.88 -19.47 19.63
C SER A 562 8.44 -19.45 19.12
N PRO A 563 7.59 -20.40 19.52
CA PRO A 563 6.20 -20.45 19.08
C PRO A 563 5.46 -19.21 19.58
N TRP A 564 4.59 -18.68 18.73
CA TRP A 564 3.67 -17.61 19.06
C TRP A 564 2.33 -17.97 18.43
N ASP A 565 1.29 -18.15 19.25
CA ASP A 565 -0.02 -18.50 18.75
C ASP A 565 -0.73 -17.23 18.21
N PRO A 566 -1.15 -17.21 16.92
CA PRO A 566 -1.90 -16.10 16.37
C PRO A 566 -3.25 -15.84 17.05
N TYR A 567 -3.84 -16.82 17.75
CA TYR A 567 -5.20 -16.73 18.31
C TYR A 567 -5.27 -16.50 19.82
N GLU A 568 -4.13 -16.33 20.50
CA GLU A 568 -4.06 -16.33 21.98
C GLU A 568 -4.64 -15.07 22.65
N ASN A 569 -4.62 -13.90 21.99
CA ASN A 569 -5.01 -12.61 22.58
C ASN A 569 -5.55 -11.65 21.52
N LEU A 570 -6.59 -12.07 20.80
CA LEU A 570 -7.16 -11.28 19.72
C LEU A 570 -8.12 -10.19 20.26
N PRO A 571 -8.02 -8.94 19.77
CA PRO A 571 -9.03 -7.91 20.02
C PRO A 571 -10.40 -8.31 19.46
N ILE A 572 -11.47 -7.77 20.03
CA ILE A 572 -12.83 -8.00 19.56
C ILE A 572 -13.02 -7.59 18.08
N ASP A 573 -12.30 -6.56 17.64
CA ASP A 573 -12.30 -6.11 16.24
C ASP A 573 -11.82 -7.20 15.26
N TYR A 574 -11.00 -8.15 15.74
CA TYR A 574 -10.53 -9.26 14.92
C TYR A 574 -11.63 -10.31 14.67
N ALA A 575 -12.67 -10.37 15.50
CA ALA A 575 -13.82 -11.24 15.27
C ALA A 575 -14.78 -10.67 14.20
N ARG A 576 -14.69 -9.36 13.91
CA ARG A 576 -15.50 -8.66 12.90
C ARG A 576 -14.99 -8.84 11.48
N ILE A 577 -13.73 -9.22 11.32
CA ILE A 577 -13.10 -9.31 10.00
C ILE A 577 -13.23 -10.71 9.39
N PHE A 578 -13.13 -10.77 8.07
CA PHE A 578 -13.15 -12.01 7.32
C PHE A 578 -11.72 -12.52 7.06
N GLN A 579 -11.50 -13.82 7.29
CA GLN A 579 -10.24 -14.48 7.01
C GLN A 579 -10.33 -15.35 5.75
N PHE A 580 -9.26 -15.35 4.94
CA PHE A 580 -9.13 -16.28 3.83
C PHE A 580 -8.37 -17.53 4.25
N GLU A 581 -8.95 -18.72 4.00
CA GLU A 581 -8.21 -19.99 4.11
C GLU A 581 -6.99 -20.00 3.16
N ASN A 582 -7.20 -19.57 1.91
CA ASN A 582 -6.13 -19.41 0.93
C ASN A 582 -6.41 -18.24 -0.01
N TYR A 583 -5.75 -17.11 0.23
CA TYR A 583 -5.90 -15.89 -0.56
C TYR A 583 -5.54 -16.10 -2.04
N LYS A 584 -4.41 -16.77 -2.35
CA LYS A 584 -3.92 -16.91 -3.73
C LYS A 584 -4.88 -17.70 -4.62
N ARG A 585 -5.44 -18.80 -4.08
CA ARG A 585 -6.42 -19.62 -4.80
C ARG A 585 -7.74 -18.88 -5.00
N THR A 586 -8.21 -18.20 -3.96
CA THR A 586 -9.46 -17.43 -4.00
C THR A 586 -9.36 -16.29 -5.01
N ARG A 587 -8.27 -15.52 -4.99
CA ARG A 587 -7.98 -14.46 -5.97
C ARG A 587 -8.06 -14.97 -7.41
N ALA A 588 -7.35 -16.06 -7.72
CA ALA A 588 -7.32 -16.60 -9.08
C ALA A 588 -8.72 -17.02 -9.58
N ARG A 589 -9.53 -17.60 -8.71
CA ARG A 589 -10.91 -18.00 -9.00
C ARG A 589 -11.80 -16.79 -9.28
N VAL A 590 -11.76 -15.78 -8.40
CA VAL A 590 -12.61 -14.58 -8.50
C VAL A 590 -12.28 -13.79 -9.77
N VAL A 591 -10.98 -13.57 -10.06
CA VAL A 591 -10.55 -12.86 -11.28
C VAL A 591 -10.95 -13.65 -12.54
N ALA A 592 -10.83 -14.98 -12.54
CA ALA A 592 -11.24 -15.80 -13.67
C ALA A 592 -12.76 -15.74 -13.93
N GLN A 593 -13.58 -15.68 -12.87
CA GLN A 593 -15.04 -15.56 -12.99
C GLN A 593 -15.45 -14.19 -13.56
N ALA A 594 -14.75 -13.12 -13.18
CA ALA A 594 -15.06 -11.76 -13.63
C ALA A 594 -14.90 -11.56 -15.15
N ILE A 595 -14.04 -12.35 -15.82
CA ILE A 595 -13.83 -12.29 -17.28
C ILE A 595 -15.10 -12.69 -18.07
N GLY A 596 -15.99 -13.47 -17.48
CA GLY A 596 -17.21 -13.99 -18.12
C GLY A 596 -18.44 -13.08 -18.06
N GLY A 597 -18.33 -11.83 -17.58
CA GLY A 597 -19.47 -10.94 -17.39
C GLY A 597 -20.20 -10.54 -18.68
N ALA A 598 -21.47 -10.14 -18.54
CA ALA A 598 -22.38 -9.84 -19.65
C ALA A 598 -21.99 -8.56 -20.40
N VAL A 599 -21.59 -7.51 -19.67
CA VAL A 599 -21.33 -6.17 -20.23
C VAL A 599 -19.87 -6.04 -20.65
N LYS A 600 -19.59 -6.22 -21.94
CA LYS A 600 -18.22 -6.19 -22.46
C LYS A 600 -17.60 -4.78 -22.45
N PRO A 601 -16.27 -4.67 -22.25
CA PRO A 601 -15.58 -3.39 -22.36
C PRO A 601 -15.73 -2.80 -23.77
N GLY A 602 -15.85 -1.48 -23.84
CA GLY A 602 -16.12 -0.71 -25.05
C GLY A 602 -17.59 -0.32 -25.24
N SER A 603 -18.50 -0.93 -24.49
CA SER A 603 -19.93 -0.64 -24.56
C SER A 603 -20.23 0.70 -23.87
N HIS A 604 -21.07 1.53 -24.48
CA HIS A 604 -21.60 2.74 -23.85
C HIS A 604 -22.81 2.37 -23.00
N ILE A 605 -22.73 2.58 -21.69
CA ILE A 605 -23.69 2.06 -20.70
C ILE A 605 -24.17 3.16 -19.77
N THR A 606 -25.37 2.96 -19.21
CA THR A 606 -25.84 3.69 -18.03
C THR A 606 -26.03 2.70 -16.88
N ILE A 607 -25.34 2.94 -15.78
CA ILE A 607 -25.44 2.15 -14.56
C ILE A 607 -26.43 2.83 -13.63
N HIS A 608 -27.47 2.12 -13.22
CA HIS A 608 -28.43 2.59 -12.22
C HIS A 608 -27.97 2.05 -10.86
N VAL A 609 -27.44 2.92 -10.01
CA VAL A 609 -26.95 2.58 -8.67
C VAL A 609 -28.07 2.84 -7.66
N ALA A 610 -28.37 1.86 -6.81
CA ALA A 610 -29.43 1.95 -5.83
C ALA A 610 -28.98 2.66 -4.54
N ASN A 611 -29.93 3.32 -3.87
CA ASN A 611 -29.81 3.88 -2.52
C ASN A 611 -28.63 4.85 -2.32
N VAL A 612 -28.34 5.68 -3.32
CA VAL A 612 -27.27 6.68 -3.25
C VAL A 612 -27.78 7.93 -2.51
N PRO A 613 -27.02 8.48 -1.54
CA PRO A 613 -27.37 9.73 -0.85
C PRO A 613 -27.46 10.93 -1.80
N LYS A 614 -28.35 11.89 -1.52
CA LYS A 614 -28.46 13.15 -2.27
C LYS A 614 -27.18 14.01 -2.19
N GLU A 615 -26.37 13.82 -1.15
CA GLU A 615 -25.06 14.48 -0.97
C GLU A 615 -24.13 14.25 -2.16
N VAL A 616 -24.20 13.08 -2.80
CA VAL A 616 -23.38 12.76 -3.98
C VAL A 616 -23.64 13.74 -5.11
N LEU A 617 -24.90 14.13 -5.32
CA LEU A 617 -25.27 15.10 -6.35
C LEU A 617 -24.84 16.52 -5.95
N ALA A 618 -24.93 16.87 -4.67
CA ALA A 618 -24.54 18.19 -4.18
C ALA A 618 -23.03 18.46 -4.35
N THR A 619 -22.20 17.43 -4.20
CA THR A 619 -20.74 17.51 -4.39
C THR A 619 -20.30 17.22 -5.84
N TYR A 620 -21.21 16.74 -6.70
CA TYR A 620 -20.88 16.41 -8.08
C TYR A 620 -20.60 17.67 -8.90
N ASP A 621 -19.37 17.76 -9.41
CA ASP A 621 -18.93 18.78 -10.35
C ASP A 621 -18.58 18.11 -11.68
N PRO A 622 -19.28 18.43 -12.80
CA PRO A 622 -18.98 17.91 -14.13
C PRO A 622 -17.55 18.18 -14.61
N SER A 623 -16.87 19.18 -14.03
CA SER A 623 -15.48 19.50 -14.38
C SER A 623 -14.44 18.68 -13.63
N ARG A 624 -14.85 17.89 -12.62
CA ARG A 624 -13.99 16.96 -11.90
C ARG A 624 -14.20 15.53 -12.42
N PRO A 625 -13.15 14.69 -12.46
CA PRO A 625 -13.30 13.30 -12.88
C PRO A 625 -14.16 12.52 -11.88
N PHE A 626 -15.36 12.14 -12.29
CA PHE A 626 -16.21 11.24 -11.51
C PHE A 626 -16.06 9.81 -12.02
N VAL A 627 -15.48 8.94 -11.18
CA VAL A 627 -15.06 7.59 -11.57
C VAL A 627 -15.84 6.55 -10.78
N VAL A 628 -16.27 5.52 -11.51
CA VAL A 628 -17.04 4.40 -10.99
C VAL A 628 -16.24 3.12 -11.21
N PHE A 629 -15.94 2.40 -10.14
CA PHE A 629 -15.22 1.12 -10.20
C PHE A 629 -16.16 -0.03 -9.86
N GLY A 630 -16.15 -1.09 -10.65
CA GLY A 630 -16.80 -2.35 -10.30
C GLY A 630 -15.92 -3.13 -9.32
N LEU A 631 -16.53 -3.65 -8.26
CA LEU A 631 -15.86 -4.45 -7.26
C LEU A 631 -15.88 -5.93 -7.63
N LEU A 632 -14.84 -6.65 -7.24
CA LEU A 632 -14.82 -8.10 -7.33
C LEU A 632 -15.53 -8.73 -6.13
N GLN A 633 -15.85 -10.02 -6.25
CA GLN A 633 -16.50 -10.76 -5.17
C GLN A 633 -15.67 -10.70 -3.89
N TYR A 634 -16.30 -10.32 -2.77
CA TYR A 634 -15.69 -10.18 -1.44
C TYR A 634 -14.84 -8.92 -1.20
N GLU A 635 -14.71 -7.99 -2.14
CA GLU A 635 -13.89 -6.77 -1.94
C GLU A 635 -14.50 -5.71 -1.03
N HIS A 636 -15.78 -5.85 -0.68
CA HIS A 636 -16.42 -5.00 0.32
C HIS A 636 -16.15 -5.47 1.76
N LYS A 637 -15.79 -6.74 1.92
CA LYS A 637 -15.57 -7.35 3.25
C LYS A 637 -14.30 -6.82 3.90
N MET A 638 -14.35 -6.57 5.20
CA MET A 638 -13.21 -6.11 5.99
C MET A 638 -12.26 -7.26 6.31
N SER A 639 -10.95 -6.99 6.21
CA SER A 639 -9.86 -7.92 6.53
C SER A 639 -8.64 -7.15 7.07
N VAL A 640 -7.64 -7.88 7.54
CA VAL A 640 -6.30 -7.32 7.75
C VAL A 640 -5.58 -7.24 6.40
N LEU A 641 -5.08 -6.05 6.08
CA LEU A 641 -4.32 -5.75 4.88
C LEU A 641 -2.86 -5.44 5.25
N ASN A 642 -1.94 -5.98 4.47
CA ASN A 642 -0.50 -5.79 4.66
C ASN A 642 0.10 -5.13 3.42
N PHE A 643 0.71 -3.96 3.60
CA PHE A 643 1.32 -3.18 2.52
C PHE A 643 2.82 -3.03 2.76
N ALA A 644 3.63 -3.28 1.73
CA ALA A 644 5.04 -2.92 1.75
C ALA A 644 5.16 -1.42 1.43
N VAL A 645 5.69 -0.65 2.37
CA VAL A 645 5.80 0.81 2.26
C VAL A 645 7.23 1.26 2.48
N THR A 646 7.63 2.24 1.68
CA THR A 646 8.91 2.93 1.76
C THR A 646 8.64 4.41 1.87
N ARG A 647 9.35 5.06 2.78
CA ARG A 647 9.23 6.50 2.96
C ARG A 647 9.85 7.25 1.78
N ASN A 648 9.18 8.31 1.31
CA ASN A 648 9.72 9.19 0.28
C ASN A 648 11.05 9.83 0.75
N SER A 649 12.04 9.94 -0.13
CA SER A 649 13.32 10.59 0.13
C SER A 649 13.20 12.07 0.49
N GLU A 650 12.20 12.75 -0.06
CA GLU A 650 11.99 14.20 0.18
C GLU A 650 11.30 14.47 1.53
N TYR A 651 10.61 13.47 2.09
CA TYR A 651 9.85 13.64 3.32
C TYR A 651 10.69 13.29 4.57
N THR A 652 11.19 14.31 5.26
CA THR A 652 12.11 14.15 6.42
C THR A 652 11.43 14.22 7.79
N ALA A 653 10.15 14.60 7.86
CA ALA A 653 9.40 14.64 9.13
C ALA A 653 9.09 13.23 9.69
N PRO A 654 9.17 13.03 11.03
CA PRO A 654 8.96 11.72 11.64
C PRO A 654 7.51 11.24 11.49
N VAL A 655 7.34 9.98 11.08
CA VAL A 655 6.04 9.30 10.97
C VAL A 655 5.96 8.20 12.01
N LYS A 656 5.07 8.36 13.00
CA LYS A 656 4.90 7.39 14.08
C LYS A 656 3.88 6.32 13.68
N SER A 657 4.09 5.09 14.12
CA SER A 657 3.08 4.03 14.04
C SER A 657 1.82 4.46 14.77
N LYS A 658 0.65 4.13 14.21
CA LYS A 658 -0.70 4.53 14.66
C LYS A 658 -1.08 6.00 14.44
N ASP A 659 -0.22 6.82 13.83
CA ASP A 659 -0.66 8.14 13.38
C ASP A 659 -1.75 8.01 12.30
N PRO A 660 -2.76 8.90 12.27
CA PRO A 660 -3.76 8.90 11.22
C PRO A 660 -3.12 9.29 9.89
N LEU A 661 -3.27 8.44 8.89
CA LEU A 661 -2.79 8.65 7.52
C LEU A 661 -3.91 8.32 6.53
N ILE A 662 -3.97 9.06 5.44
CA ILE A 662 -4.87 8.77 4.32
C ILE A 662 -4.18 7.70 3.47
N LEU A 663 -4.75 6.50 3.47
CA LEU A 663 -4.28 5.40 2.67
C LEU A 663 -5.02 5.37 1.34
N HIS A 664 -4.25 5.43 0.26
CA HIS A 664 -4.73 5.31 -1.10
C HIS A 664 -4.24 3.99 -1.69
N VAL A 665 -5.15 3.04 -1.92
CA VAL A 665 -4.82 1.73 -2.50
C VAL A 665 -5.70 1.47 -3.72
N GLY A 666 -5.05 1.34 -4.88
CA GLY A 666 -5.73 1.22 -6.16
C GLY A 666 -6.70 2.37 -6.39
N PHE A 667 -8.01 2.07 -6.31
CA PHE A 667 -9.08 3.04 -6.46
C PHE A 667 -9.66 3.55 -5.13
N ARG A 668 -9.46 2.83 -4.01
CA ARG A 668 -10.05 3.19 -2.72
C ARG A 668 -9.17 4.16 -1.93
N ARG A 669 -9.81 5.04 -1.17
CA ARG A 669 -9.16 5.93 -0.20
C ARG A 669 -9.88 5.85 1.13
N PHE A 670 -9.13 5.73 2.21
CA PHE A 670 -9.68 5.73 3.56
C PHE A 670 -8.61 6.11 4.58
N VAL A 671 -9.04 6.69 5.70
CA VAL A 671 -8.15 7.08 6.79
C VAL A 671 -7.83 5.84 7.63
N VAL A 672 -6.54 5.60 7.88
CA VAL A 672 -6.05 4.45 8.64
C VAL A 672 -5.03 4.86 9.68
N ARG A 673 -4.85 3.99 10.68
CA ARG A 673 -3.76 4.08 11.67
C ARG A 673 -2.85 2.86 11.52
N PRO A 674 -1.84 2.91 10.63
CA PRO A 674 -1.06 1.73 10.30
C PRO A 674 -0.11 1.34 11.43
N LEU A 675 0.05 0.03 11.61
CA LEU A 675 1.12 -0.54 12.41
C LEU A 675 2.31 -0.84 11.49
N PHE A 676 3.44 -0.17 11.71
CA PHE A 676 4.66 -0.47 10.99
C PHE A 676 5.38 -1.65 11.65
N SER A 677 5.91 -2.53 10.81
CA SER A 677 6.68 -3.69 11.22
C SER A 677 7.81 -3.95 10.25
N GLN A 678 8.82 -4.68 10.71
CA GLN A 678 9.96 -5.02 9.89
C GLN A 678 9.58 -5.95 8.74
N ASN A 679 10.02 -5.61 7.53
CA ASN A 679 9.92 -6.49 6.38
C ASN A 679 10.95 -7.63 6.46
N THR A 680 10.66 -8.64 7.29
CA THR A 680 11.43 -9.88 7.37
C THR A 680 10.81 -10.92 6.44
N ARG A 681 11.64 -11.63 5.67
CA ARG A 681 11.14 -12.70 4.81
C ARG A 681 10.75 -13.90 5.67
N GLY A 682 9.46 -14.26 5.66
CA GLY A 682 8.98 -15.51 6.22
C GLY A 682 9.61 -16.68 5.48
N GLY A 683 10.31 -17.55 6.21
CA GLY A 683 11.02 -18.72 5.69
C GLY A 683 10.53 -20.00 6.33
N LYS A 684 10.95 -21.15 5.78
CA LYS A 684 10.67 -22.46 6.38
C LYS A 684 11.34 -22.53 7.75
N GLY A 685 10.55 -22.71 8.82
CA GLY A 685 11.02 -22.71 10.21
C GLY A 685 10.94 -21.35 10.93
N THR A 686 10.33 -20.33 10.31
CA THR A 686 9.99 -19.08 11.00
C THR A 686 8.55 -19.11 11.51
N ASN A 687 8.32 -18.51 12.68
CA ASN A 687 7.01 -18.40 13.35
C ASN A 687 6.09 -17.28 12.80
N ASN A 688 6.46 -16.63 11.68
CA ASN A 688 5.73 -15.51 11.07
C ASN A 688 5.45 -14.33 12.02
N VAL A 689 6.32 -14.13 13.02
CA VAL A 689 6.27 -12.98 13.93
C VAL A 689 7.19 -11.89 13.39
N HIS A 690 6.68 -10.65 13.35
CA HIS A 690 7.38 -9.49 12.81
C HIS A 690 7.60 -8.44 13.91
N LYS A 691 8.79 -7.85 13.97
CA LYS A 691 9.12 -6.83 14.97
C LYS A 691 8.35 -5.56 14.65
N PHE A 692 7.59 -5.04 15.61
CA PHE A 692 6.94 -3.74 15.54
C PHE A 692 7.97 -2.61 15.46
N GLU A 693 7.75 -1.62 14.60
CA GLU A 693 8.56 -0.41 14.51
C GLU A 693 7.74 0.79 15.00
N ARG A 694 8.29 1.56 15.95
CA ARG A 694 7.61 2.74 16.49
C ARG A 694 7.52 3.88 15.47
N PHE A 695 8.53 4.04 14.64
CA PHE A 695 8.59 5.03 13.58
C PHE A 695 8.95 4.40 12.24
N LEU A 696 8.47 5.01 11.16
CA LEU A 696 8.84 4.62 9.80
C LEU A 696 10.25 5.12 9.47
N GLN A 697 11.18 4.18 9.35
CA GLN A 697 12.60 4.43 9.13
C GLN A 697 12.89 4.86 7.68
N GLN A 698 13.81 5.80 7.49
CA GLN A 698 14.20 6.29 6.17
C GLN A 698 15.06 5.26 5.41
N GLY A 699 14.82 5.07 4.12
CA GLY A 699 15.63 4.20 3.25
C GLY A 699 15.43 2.69 3.45
N ARG A 700 14.57 2.27 4.38
CA ARG A 700 14.17 0.88 4.60
C ARG A 700 12.72 0.67 4.15
N THR A 701 12.42 -0.52 3.62
CA THR A 701 11.04 -0.97 3.42
C THR A 701 10.48 -1.59 4.69
N SER A 702 9.36 -1.07 5.17
CA SER A 702 8.59 -1.61 6.30
C SER A 702 7.25 -2.13 5.81
N ILE A 703 6.56 -2.90 6.64
CA ILE A 703 5.23 -3.42 6.36
C ILE A 703 4.24 -2.62 7.21
N ALA A 704 3.29 -1.95 6.56
CA ALA A 704 2.12 -1.34 7.19
C ALA A 704 0.98 -2.36 7.26
N THR A 705 0.53 -2.66 8.47
CA THR A 705 -0.63 -3.51 8.72
C THR A 705 -1.82 -2.64 9.13
N VAL A 706 -2.95 -2.79 8.44
CA VAL A 706 -4.19 -2.02 8.68
C VAL A 706 -5.41 -2.91 8.56
N PHE A 707 -6.50 -2.52 9.22
CA PHE A 707 -7.84 -3.04 8.89
C PHE A 707 -8.39 -2.27 7.70
N GLY A 708 -8.99 -2.97 6.75
CA GLY A 708 -9.59 -2.36 5.58
C GLY A 708 -10.33 -3.34 4.68
N PRO A 709 -11.08 -2.83 3.69
CA PRO A 709 -11.79 -3.67 2.74
C PRO A 709 -10.79 -4.46 1.88
N VAL A 710 -11.09 -5.74 1.65
CA VAL A 710 -10.25 -6.61 0.82
C VAL A 710 -10.08 -6.04 -0.58
N GLN A 711 -8.86 -6.12 -1.11
CA GLN A 711 -8.60 -5.79 -2.50
C GLN A 711 -7.82 -6.93 -3.16
N PHE A 712 -8.29 -7.41 -4.31
CA PHE A 712 -7.61 -8.45 -5.06
C PHE A 712 -6.61 -7.85 -6.02
N GLY A 713 -5.35 -8.20 -5.86
CA GLY A 713 -4.34 -7.71 -6.78
C GLY A 713 -3.02 -7.43 -6.11
N ASN A 714 -2.06 -7.03 -6.93
CA ASN A 714 -0.90 -6.32 -6.45
C ASN A 714 -1.19 -4.85 -6.77
N LEU A 715 -1.74 -4.14 -5.79
CA LEU A 715 -2.18 -2.76 -5.95
C LEU A 715 -1.11 -1.82 -5.41
N PRO A 716 -0.88 -0.68 -6.08
CA PRO A 716 -0.04 0.38 -5.55
C PRO A 716 -0.69 0.94 -4.27
N CYS A 717 0.15 1.34 -3.33
CA CYS A 717 -0.26 1.89 -2.05
C CYS A 717 0.49 3.21 -1.82
N LEU A 718 -0.25 4.29 -1.60
CA LEU A 718 0.28 5.60 -1.22
C LEU A 718 -0.29 5.99 0.14
N LEU A 719 0.56 6.52 1.02
CA LEU A 719 0.16 7.03 2.33
C LEU A 719 0.41 8.52 2.35
N PHE A 720 -0.63 9.30 2.60
CA PHE A 720 -0.55 10.74 2.74
C PHE A 720 -0.87 11.15 4.17
N LYS A 721 -0.22 12.21 4.63
CA LYS A 721 -0.57 12.87 5.87
C LYS A 721 -1.35 14.12 5.51
N GLU A 722 -2.49 14.31 6.15
CA GLU A 722 -3.31 15.51 5.97
C GLU A 722 -2.56 16.74 6.51
N THR A 723 -2.62 17.82 5.75
CA THR A 723 -2.03 19.13 6.06
C THR A 723 -3.12 20.19 6.00
N ALA A 724 -2.89 21.36 6.61
CA ALA A 724 -3.83 22.48 6.57
C ALA A 724 -4.04 23.01 5.13
N ASP A 725 -3.03 22.84 4.27
CA ASP A 725 -3.13 23.16 2.85
C ASP A 725 -4.01 22.13 2.12
N VAL A 726 -4.91 22.62 1.26
CA VAL A 726 -5.80 21.82 0.39
C VAL A 726 -5.02 20.90 -0.57
N ASN A 727 -3.72 21.15 -0.76
CA ASN A 727 -2.85 20.50 -1.75
C ASN A 727 -1.62 19.83 -1.14
#